data_AF-A0A5B8YZA6-F1
#
_entry.id   AF-A0A5B8YZA6-F1
#
_cell.length_a   1.000
_cell.length_b   1.000
_cell.length_c   1.000
_cell.angle_alpha   90.00
_cell.angle_beta   90.00
_cell.angle_gamma   90.00
#
_symmetry.space_group_name_H-M   'P 1'
#
loop_
_entity.id
_entity.type
_entity.pdbx_description
1 polymer ?
#
loop_
_entity_poly.entity_id
_entity_poly.type
_entity_poly.pdbx_seq_one_letter_code
_entity_poly.pdbx_strand_id
1 'polypeptide(L)'
;MCNKLIRKGVGTVTERFTIRPVLGAEESLTGYLLRVCSKNFVDIPTIWRICQNDSIYKVDMNFSFNFDIYPEDIVKVDKLTRMCKLPLEKMQYHTFKSILQNYYGIGSSGKKLIGKEIEKKNRKYCSMCLKENGQFNILWQVKEITMCDKHFTSLTDSCTKCSSKQKYLHNNLIYYKCSDCNALLTNQIQSVISDATIQTQLRIYEDWRSLFRIPRNLLSRKKGLILNHRKLALILLYLTHPSPKISSRNHNNNNISPSQMRKFVKLVKGDIDETISLRNCLSIIRKVNITFKQLSEVKVPLSYVRKILKSNKKEIGDCLTPWCKYQGTKEKLKLISEHAKGKSILGKNLYSRISVCTECWMKFGFCKKEKKWECLHGDVDIINGLITLFNKGYPKAVISRKSGLSYYTLEYYLGYLTYNNLLSKNAMEKFIDYLNSHENELIQSFKLLRNFERNRETLAQKAKELFGWKNEEVFTAYWHSKVQEYIIFQSNERNVRLENKELLEAKTKEVLDNLKSVDAEVSMEEVASYVQINPRTLNYHNINKAIQEHNDEKRKALSNIEENEIKKSIKVFVGLKGKSQEQIFVKQIYKHIGKTPKYIRNHYPMIYKYISKVAKESKEKQRVFKSQKLKEVIIYLYTNNLEVNFENIALYMNVSVWYISSYRGVFKGIGELIRTTIDELESE
;
A
#
# COMPACT_ATOMS: atom_id res chain seq x y z
N MET A 1 25.70 -13.86 38.21
CA MET A 1 24.54 -14.20 39.07
C MET A 1 23.33 -13.23 38.96
N CYS A 2 23.38 -12.12 38.21
CA CYS A 2 22.26 -11.16 38.11
C CYS A 2 21.07 -11.51 37.17
N ASN A 3 21.13 -12.58 36.37
CA ASN A 3 20.08 -12.85 35.35
C ASN A 3 18.90 -13.71 35.83
N LYS A 4 18.89 -14.19 37.09
CA LYS A 4 17.83 -15.08 37.62
C LYS A 4 16.74 -14.39 38.44
N LEU A 5 16.91 -13.13 38.84
CA LEU A 5 15.95 -12.42 39.70
C LEU A 5 14.83 -11.64 38.94
N ILE A 6 14.94 -11.44 37.63
CA ILE A 6 13.97 -10.59 36.90
C ILE A 6 12.67 -11.34 36.51
N ARG A 7 12.62 -12.68 36.57
CA ARG A 7 11.45 -13.44 36.05
C ARG A 7 10.35 -13.76 37.06
N LYS A 8 10.48 -13.44 38.35
CA LYS A 8 9.48 -13.79 39.37
C LYS A 8 8.80 -12.61 40.08
N GLY A 9 9.10 -11.38 39.70
CA GLY A 9 8.45 -10.18 40.22
C GLY A 9 8.00 -9.26 39.11
N VAL A 10 7.05 -9.68 38.27
CA VAL A 10 6.22 -8.68 37.59
C VAL A 10 5.22 -8.24 38.64
N GLY A 11 5.68 -7.38 39.57
CA GLY A 11 4.76 -6.58 40.36
C GLY A 11 3.76 -5.97 39.40
N THR A 12 2.48 -5.96 39.77
CA THR A 12 1.43 -5.23 39.07
C THR A 12 2.01 -3.87 38.71
N VAL A 13 2.31 -3.67 37.42
CA VAL A 13 2.96 -2.44 36.98
C VAL A 13 2.00 -1.34 37.38
N THR A 14 2.46 -0.50 38.30
CA THR A 14 1.70 0.64 38.79
C THR A 14 1.16 1.39 37.58
N GLU A 15 -0.07 1.89 37.65
CA GLU A 15 -0.73 2.59 36.53
C GLU A 15 0.05 3.83 36.04
N ARG A 16 1.14 4.21 36.71
CA ARG A 16 1.89 5.46 36.56
C ARG A 16 3.39 5.23 36.75
N PHE A 17 4.21 5.96 36.00
CA PHE A 17 5.67 6.04 36.21
C PHE A 17 5.97 6.88 37.45
N THR A 18 6.96 6.49 38.26
CA THR A 18 7.34 7.21 39.48
C THR A 18 8.02 8.53 39.16
N ILE A 19 9.05 8.50 38.31
CA ILE A 19 9.80 9.69 37.89
C ILE A 19 9.34 10.11 36.50
N ARG A 20 8.90 11.36 36.36
CA ARG A 20 8.40 11.91 35.09
C ARG A 20 9.19 13.19 34.77
N PRO A 21 10.25 13.12 33.95
CA PRO A 21 10.98 14.32 33.57
C PRO A 21 10.06 15.35 32.92
N VAL A 22 10.44 16.62 32.94
CA VAL A 22 9.72 17.64 32.19
C VAL A 22 9.90 17.39 30.69
N LEU A 23 8.79 17.33 29.97
CA LEU A 23 8.76 17.26 28.50
C LEU A 23 9.37 18.55 27.93
N GLY A 24 10.51 18.42 27.26
CA GLY A 24 11.27 19.54 26.71
C GLY A 24 10.58 20.18 25.52
N ALA A 25 10.80 21.47 25.28
CA ALA A 25 10.27 22.15 24.10
C ALA A 25 10.77 21.47 22.82
N GLU A 26 9.85 21.10 21.93
CA GLU A 26 10.13 20.42 20.65
C GLU A 26 10.81 19.05 20.79
N GLU A 27 10.88 18.49 21.99
CA GLU A 27 11.32 17.11 22.21
C GLU A 27 10.40 16.16 21.44
N SER A 28 10.94 15.16 20.77
CA SER A 28 10.11 14.13 20.14
C SER A 28 9.49 13.24 21.22
N LEU A 29 8.29 12.71 20.97
CA LEU A 29 7.61 11.85 21.95
C LEU A 29 8.44 10.60 22.29
N THR A 30 9.09 9.98 21.31
CA THR A 30 10.06 8.90 21.57
C THR A 30 11.25 9.37 22.40
N GLY A 31 11.77 10.58 22.18
CA GLY A 31 12.88 11.16 22.95
C GLY A 31 12.52 11.33 24.42
N TYR A 32 11.33 11.86 24.67
CA TYR A 32 10.76 11.96 26.02
C TYR A 32 10.64 10.60 26.70
N LEU A 33 10.12 9.58 26.00
CA LEU A 33 10.00 8.24 26.56
C LEU A 33 11.34 7.59 26.86
N LEU A 34 12.39 7.82 26.07
CA LEU A 34 13.73 7.35 26.39
C LEU A 34 14.22 7.90 27.74
N ARG A 35 13.95 9.19 28.04
CA ARG A 35 14.28 9.80 29.34
C ARG A 35 13.43 9.23 30.47
N VAL A 36 12.13 9.01 30.24
CA VAL A 36 11.23 8.36 31.22
C VAL A 36 11.74 6.95 31.54
N CYS A 37 12.05 6.15 30.52
CA CYS A 37 12.67 4.82 30.65
C CYS A 37 13.94 4.87 31.49
N SER A 38 14.84 5.80 31.17
CA SER A 38 16.13 5.98 31.84
C SER A 38 15.96 6.22 33.35
N LYS A 39 15.00 7.08 33.71
CA LYS A 39 14.74 7.44 35.11
C LYS A 39 13.98 6.38 35.90
N ASN A 40 13.23 5.50 35.24
CA ASN A 40 12.45 4.45 35.91
C ASN A 40 13.06 3.05 35.73
N PHE A 41 14.25 2.95 35.12
CA PHE A 41 14.92 1.68 34.81
C PHE A 41 14.02 0.69 34.04
N VAL A 42 13.17 1.21 33.16
CA VAL A 42 12.24 0.42 32.35
C VAL A 42 12.71 0.42 30.90
N ASP A 43 12.69 -0.73 30.25
CA ASP A 43 12.99 -0.81 28.82
C ASP A 43 11.82 -0.36 27.96
N ILE A 44 12.15 0.01 26.73
CA ILE A 44 11.18 0.46 25.72
C ILE A 44 10.15 -0.66 25.47
N PRO A 45 10.51 -1.91 25.10
CA PRO A 45 9.53 -2.98 24.85
C PRO A 45 8.49 -3.21 25.97
N THR A 46 8.85 -2.98 27.23
CA THR A 46 7.92 -3.09 28.36
C THR A 46 6.84 -2.02 28.29
N ILE A 47 7.17 -0.77 27.97
CA ILE A 47 6.17 0.30 27.78
C ILE A 47 5.20 -0.07 26.66
N TRP A 48 5.70 -0.58 25.54
CA TRP A 48 4.86 -0.98 24.41
C TRP A 48 3.91 -2.11 24.80
N ARG A 49 4.37 -3.10 25.55
CA ARG A 49 3.52 -4.20 26.03
C ARG A 49 2.42 -3.70 26.97
N ILE A 50 2.75 -2.76 27.85
CA ILE A 50 1.78 -2.18 28.78
C ILE A 50 0.75 -1.36 28.01
N CYS A 51 1.18 -0.56 27.03
CA CYS A 51 0.32 0.34 26.27
C CYS A 51 -0.20 -0.27 24.96
N GLN A 52 -0.07 -1.59 24.75
CA GLN A 52 -0.35 -2.22 23.47
C GLN A 52 -1.81 -2.00 23.05
N ASN A 53 -2.02 -1.73 21.77
CA ASN A 53 -3.36 -1.74 21.18
C ASN A 53 -3.80 -3.20 20.98
N ASP A 54 -5.01 -3.57 21.42
CA ASP A 54 -5.47 -4.97 21.42
C ASP A 54 -5.53 -5.57 20.01
N SER A 55 -5.67 -4.71 19.00
CA SER A 55 -5.68 -5.07 17.57
C SER A 55 -4.31 -5.45 17.01
N ILE A 56 -3.22 -5.21 17.73
CA ILE A 56 -1.86 -5.41 17.22
C ILE A 56 -1.21 -6.56 17.99
N TYR A 57 -1.06 -7.72 17.35
CA TYR A 57 -0.48 -8.91 17.99
C TYR A 57 0.99 -8.71 18.40
N LYS A 58 1.78 -8.00 17.58
CA LYS A 58 3.19 -7.64 17.86
C LYS A 58 3.53 -6.30 17.22
N VAL A 59 4.18 -5.44 17.99
CA VAL A 59 4.74 -4.19 17.47
C VAL A 59 6.08 -4.51 16.79
N ASP A 60 6.13 -4.32 15.48
CA ASP A 60 7.39 -4.42 14.75
C ASP A 60 8.23 -3.16 14.99
N MET A 61 9.39 -3.35 15.62
CA MET A 61 10.33 -2.28 15.95
C MET A 61 10.86 -1.54 14.72
N ASN A 62 10.80 -2.15 13.53
CA ASN A 62 11.13 -1.50 12.26
C ASN A 62 10.18 -0.33 11.93
N PHE A 63 9.02 -0.27 12.57
CA PHE A 63 8.04 0.81 12.44
C PHE A 63 7.99 1.74 13.65
N SER A 64 9.01 1.70 14.52
CA SER A 64 9.10 2.56 15.71
C SER A 64 8.97 4.05 15.40
N PHE A 65 9.42 4.50 14.22
CA PHE A 65 9.24 5.89 13.76
C PHE A 65 7.77 6.32 13.65
N ASN A 66 6.84 5.38 13.42
CA ASN A 66 5.41 5.70 13.38
C ASN A 66 4.92 6.22 14.73
N PHE A 67 5.66 6.02 15.83
CA PHE A 67 5.28 6.52 17.14
C PHE A 67 5.31 8.05 17.20
N ASP A 68 6.32 8.65 16.56
CA ASP A 68 6.46 10.10 16.42
C ASP A 68 5.59 10.65 15.27
N ILE A 69 4.96 9.80 14.43
CA ILE A 69 4.01 10.23 13.39
C ILE A 69 2.56 10.16 13.88
N TYR A 70 2.16 8.99 14.36
CA TYR A 70 0.80 8.62 14.71
C TYR A 70 0.80 7.55 15.81
N PRO A 71 0.99 7.95 17.09
CA PRO A 71 1.21 7.01 18.19
C PRO A 71 0.03 6.04 18.41
N GLU A 72 -1.19 6.41 18.03
CA GLU A 72 -2.38 5.55 18.14
C GLU A 72 -2.31 4.28 17.29
N ASP A 73 -1.46 4.28 16.24
CA ASP A 73 -1.23 3.09 15.42
C ASP A 73 -0.38 2.04 16.14
N ILE A 74 0.22 2.38 17.29
CA ILE A 74 1.15 1.49 17.98
C ILE A 74 0.72 1.25 19.42
N VAL A 75 0.20 2.28 20.10
CA VAL A 75 -0.20 2.21 21.52
C VAL A 75 -1.57 2.84 21.76
N LYS A 76 -2.21 2.41 22.86
CA LYS A 76 -3.33 3.10 23.48
C LYS A 76 -2.83 4.39 24.13
N VAL A 77 -2.91 5.50 23.40
CA VAL A 77 -2.38 6.81 23.84
C VAL A 77 -3.01 7.27 25.15
N ASP A 78 -4.28 6.93 25.43
CA ASP A 78 -4.95 7.24 26.71
C ASP A 78 -4.33 6.51 27.91
N LYS A 79 -3.72 5.35 27.69
CA LYS A 79 -2.97 4.65 28.74
C LYS A 79 -1.61 5.31 28.95
N LEU A 80 -0.93 5.66 27.87
CA LEU A 80 0.37 6.33 27.93
C LEU A 80 0.29 7.71 28.59
N THR A 81 -0.73 8.51 28.25
CA THR A 81 -0.98 9.83 28.86
C THR A 81 -1.22 9.72 30.36
N ARG A 82 -2.03 8.74 30.80
CA ARG A 82 -2.21 8.44 32.24
C ARG A 82 -0.92 8.02 32.93
N MET A 83 -0.12 7.16 32.29
CA MET A 83 1.16 6.71 32.84
C MET A 83 2.15 7.86 33.02
N CYS A 84 2.20 8.77 32.05
CA CYS A 84 3.09 9.93 32.02
C CYS A 84 2.52 11.19 32.70
N LYS A 85 1.25 11.18 33.13
CA LYS A 85 0.50 12.36 33.60
C LYS A 85 0.63 13.56 32.66
N LEU A 86 0.48 13.33 31.35
CA LEU A 86 0.52 14.37 30.32
C LEU A 86 -0.84 14.49 29.63
N PRO A 87 -1.37 15.71 29.42
CA PRO A 87 -2.54 15.91 28.57
C PRO A 87 -2.31 15.36 27.16
N LEU A 88 -3.37 14.83 26.54
CA LEU A 88 -3.31 14.22 25.21
C LEU A 88 -2.82 15.23 24.16
N GLU A 89 -3.31 16.47 24.22
CA GLU A 89 -2.96 17.54 23.29
C GLU A 89 -1.48 17.87 23.37
N LYS A 90 -0.95 17.91 24.61
CA LYS A 90 0.47 18.14 24.85
C LYS A 90 1.30 16.99 24.28
N MET A 91 0.88 15.74 24.46
CA MET A 91 1.59 14.59 23.87
C MET A 91 1.58 14.64 22.32
N GLN A 92 0.43 14.98 21.73
CA GLN A 92 0.27 15.05 20.27
C GLN A 92 1.11 16.16 19.64
N TYR A 93 1.34 17.28 20.35
CA TYR A 93 2.20 18.36 19.86
C TYR A 93 3.67 17.93 19.68
N HIS A 94 4.10 16.87 20.37
CA HIS A 94 5.44 16.28 20.28
C HIS A 94 5.52 15.15 19.25
N THR A 95 4.58 15.12 18.31
CA THR A 95 4.49 14.18 17.18
C THR A 95 4.12 14.94 15.90
N PHE A 96 4.37 14.35 14.72
CA PHE A 96 3.91 14.88 13.43
C PHE A 96 2.39 14.78 13.21
N LYS A 97 1.63 14.27 14.20
CA LYS A 97 0.18 14.13 14.10
C LYS A 97 -0.53 15.46 13.89
N SER A 98 -0.05 16.53 14.53
CA SER A 98 -0.60 17.88 14.35
C SER A 98 -0.48 18.33 12.89
N ILE A 99 0.69 18.17 12.27
CA ILE A 99 0.91 18.45 10.85
C ILE A 99 0.02 17.58 9.96
N LEU A 100 -0.08 16.29 10.26
CA LEU A 100 -0.96 15.38 9.51
C LEU A 100 -2.41 15.86 9.55
N GLN A 101 -2.95 16.09 10.74
CA GLN A 101 -4.33 16.51 10.93
C GLN A 101 -4.61 17.89 10.31
N ASN A 102 -3.66 18.82 10.45
CA ASN A 102 -3.83 20.18 9.96
C ASN A 102 -3.70 20.24 8.44
N TYR A 103 -2.66 19.63 7.85
CA TYR A 103 -2.33 19.80 6.43
C TYR A 103 -2.94 18.72 5.51
N TYR A 104 -2.88 17.44 5.90
CA TYR A 104 -3.38 16.33 5.08
C TYR A 104 -4.76 15.83 5.50
N GLY A 105 -5.17 16.16 6.73
CA GLY A 105 -6.37 15.63 7.37
C GLY A 105 -6.22 14.25 7.97
N ILE A 106 -7.34 13.67 8.42
CA ILE A 106 -7.37 12.33 8.98
C ILE A 106 -7.43 11.33 7.82
N GLY A 107 -6.38 10.54 7.61
CA GLY A 107 -6.36 9.49 6.58
C GLY A 107 -4.99 8.86 6.35
N SER A 108 -4.98 7.69 5.70
CA SER A 108 -3.76 6.92 5.40
C SER A 108 -2.85 7.59 4.37
N SER A 109 -3.42 8.35 3.43
CA SER A 109 -2.67 9.09 2.40
C SER A 109 -1.71 10.12 3.00
N GLY A 110 -2.14 10.83 4.05
CA GLY A 110 -1.29 11.79 4.77
C GLY A 110 -0.07 11.13 5.40
N LYS A 111 -0.26 9.97 6.06
CA LYS A 111 0.83 9.18 6.68
C LYS A 111 1.89 8.77 5.64
N LYS A 112 1.46 8.35 4.45
CA LYS A 112 2.38 8.01 3.35
C LYS A 112 3.16 9.22 2.86
N LEU A 113 2.52 10.39 2.77
CA LEU A 113 3.14 11.62 2.28
C LEU A 113 4.13 12.21 3.28
N ILE A 114 3.76 12.35 4.56
CA ILE A 114 4.70 12.84 5.59
C ILE A 114 5.89 11.89 5.75
N GLY A 115 5.66 10.59 5.59
CA GLY A 115 6.70 9.58 5.62
C GLY A 115 7.74 9.72 4.49
N LYS A 116 7.50 10.53 3.46
CA LYS A 116 8.51 10.87 2.46
C LYS A 116 9.43 11.99 2.94
N GLU A 117 8.91 12.89 3.78
CA GLU A 117 9.60 14.09 4.28
C GLU A 117 10.47 13.82 5.50
N ILE A 118 10.24 12.72 6.22
CA ILE A 118 10.99 12.38 7.45
C ILE A 118 11.92 11.17 7.26
N GLU A 119 12.99 11.14 8.05
CA GLU A 119 13.85 9.99 8.26
C GLU A 119 13.14 8.95 9.14
N LYS A 120 13.15 7.70 8.69
CA LYS A 120 12.37 6.60 9.28
C LYS A 120 13.25 5.53 9.93
N LYS A 121 14.48 5.40 9.43
CA LYS A 121 15.40 4.32 9.80
C LYS A 121 16.32 4.76 10.92
N ASN A 122 16.88 5.97 10.80
CA ASN A 122 17.94 6.42 11.68
C ASN A 122 17.53 7.62 12.53
N ARG A 123 17.99 7.65 13.78
CA ARG A 123 17.78 8.76 14.68
C ARG A 123 18.84 9.83 14.42
N LYS A 124 18.45 10.99 13.91
CA LYS A 124 19.34 12.17 13.91
C LYS A 124 19.46 12.78 15.31
N TYR A 125 20.64 13.28 15.66
CA TYR A 125 20.91 13.93 16.95
C TYR A 125 22.00 15.00 16.87
N CYS A 126 22.01 15.87 17.88
CA CYS A 126 23.11 16.79 18.20
C CYS A 126 23.78 16.34 19.51
N SER A 127 25.09 16.12 19.49
CA SER A 127 25.83 15.63 20.66
C SER A 127 25.81 16.63 21.82
N MET A 128 25.87 17.94 21.53
CA MET A 128 25.80 19.00 22.53
C MET A 128 24.43 19.07 23.21
N CYS A 129 23.33 19.06 22.45
CA CYS A 129 21.98 18.97 23.03
C CYS A 129 21.85 17.72 23.91
N LEU A 130 22.30 16.55 23.45
CA LEU A 130 22.24 15.33 24.26
C LEU A 130 23.04 15.46 25.56
N LYS A 131 24.18 16.15 25.55
CA LYS A 131 24.99 16.41 26.75
C LYS A 131 24.29 17.36 27.71
N GLU A 132 23.66 18.41 27.21
CA GLU A 132 23.00 19.44 28.03
C GLU A 132 21.70 18.95 28.67
N ASN A 133 20.84 18.28 27.90
CA ASN A 133 19.47 17.99 28.34
C ASN A 133 19.01 16.56 28.05
N GLY A 134 19.79 15.77 27.30
CA GLY A 134 19.43 14.41 26.91
C GLY A 134 18.22 14.34 25.99
N GLN A 135 17.91 15.40 25.26
CA GLN A 135 16.70 15.50 24.43
C GLN A 135 17.01 15.22 22.96
N PHE A 136 16.04 14.60 22.31
CA PHE A 136 16.01 14.46 20.85
C PHE A 136 14.87 15.32 20.31
N ASN A 137 15.16 16.24 19.39
CA ASN A 137 14.14 17.12 18.81
C ASN A 137 13.34 16.38 17.71
N ILE A 138 12.01 16.59 17.68
CA ILE A 138 11.13 16.02 16.65
C ILE A 138 11.50 16.48 15.23
N LEU A 139 11.87 17.76 15.08
CA LEU A 139 12.21 18.38 13.80
C LEU A 139 13.49 17.83 13.20
N TRP A 140 14.41 17.30 14.00
CA TRP A 140 15.63 16.67 13.47
C TRP A 140 15.34 15.44 12.60
N GLN A 141 14.16 14.84 12.74
CA GLN A 141 13.76 13.73 11.86
C GLN A 141 13.29 14.22 10.48
N VAL A 142 13.08 15.52 10.27
CA VAL A 142 12.81 16.06 8.93
C VAL A 142 14.08 15.92 8.08
N LYS A 143 13.96 15.41 6.85
CA LYS A 143 15.11 15.17 5.97
C LYS A 143 15.86 16.43 5.59
N GLU A 144 15.13 17.51 5.32
CA GLU A 144 15.68 18.82 4.93
C GLU A 144 16.43 19.53 6.06
N ILE A 145 16.19 19.13 7.31
CA ILE A 145 16.89 19.68 8.48
C ILE A 145 18.18 18.89 8.69
N THR A 146 19.31 19.57 8.50
CA THR A 146 20.65 18.98 8.58
C THR A 146 21.51 19.61 9.67
N MET A 147 21.02 20.65 10.33
CA MET A 147 21.73 21.41 11.35
C MET A 147 20.93 21.49 12.65
N CYS A 148 21.60 21.58 13.80
CA CYS A 148 21.00 21.98 15.06
C CYS A 148 20.85 23.50 15.12
N ASP A 149 19.65 24.00 15.37
CA ASP A 149 19.36 25.44 15.44
C ASP A 149 19.77 26.12 16.76
N LYS A 150 20.23 25.36 17.75
CA LYS A 150 20.78 25.87 19.01
C LYS A 150 22.30 26.00 18.97
N HIS A 151 22.96 24.97 18.45
CA HIS A 151 24.42 24.86 18.47
C HIS A 151 25.07 25.13 17.11
N PHE A 152 24.28 25.30 16.05
CA PHE A 152 24.74 25.57 14.68
C PHE A 152 25.73 24.53 14.12
N THR A 153 25.59 23.30 14.57
CA THR A 153 26.40 22.16 14.13
C THR A 153 25.59 21.17 13.29
N SER A 154 26.29 20.37 12.46
CA SER A 154 25.63 19.34 11.68
C SER A 154 24.99 18.28 12.58
N LEU A 155 23.74 17.94 12.28
CA LEU A 155 23.09 16.76 12.84
C LEU A 155 23.78 15.52 12.28
N THR A 156 24.00 14.53 13.13
CA THR A 156 24.54 13.22 12.75
C THR A 156 23.50 12.14 13.03
N ASP A 157 23.51 11.09 12.22
CA ASP A 157 22.73 9.87 12.45
C ASP A 157 23.64 8.67 12.77
N SER A 158 24.95 8.89 12.90
CA SER A 158 25.97 7.84 12.94
C SER A 158 26.91 8.03 14.14
N CYS A 159 27.45 6.94 14.66
CA CYS A 159 28.39 6.99 15.79
C CYS A 159 29.80 7.33 15.32
N THR A 160 30.48 8.32 15.92
CA THR A 160 31.86 8.66 15.52
C THR A 160 32.90 7.58 15.80
N LYS A 161 32.64 6.66 16.75
CA LYS A 161 33.58 5.58 17.12
C LYS A 161 33.52 4.39 16.16
N CYS A 162 32.33 3.99 15.72
CA CYS A 162 32.13 2.77 14.92
C CYS A 162 31.42 3.02 13.59
N SER A 163 31.09 4.27 13.28
CA SER A 163 30.36 4.71 12.08
C SER A 163 28.99 4.07 11.87
N SER A 164 28.48 3.30 12.84
CA SER A 164 27.18 2.66 12.71
C SER A 164 26.05 3.69 12.79
N LYS A 165 25.04 3.51 11.94
CA LYS A 165 23.85 4.36 11.95
C LYS A 165 22.99 4.04 13.17
N GLN A 166 22.58 5.06 13.89
CA GLN A 166 21.78 4.95 15.08
C GLN A 166 20.36 4.61 14.68
N LYS A 167 19.90 3.40 15.03
CA LYS A 167 18.51 2.98 14.83
C LYS A 167 17.56 4.03 15.40
N TYR A 168 16.41 4.25 14.76
CA TYR A 168 15.44 5.24 15.21
C TYR A 168 15.09 5.12 16.70
N LEU A 169 14.98 3.87 17.17
CA LEU A 169 14.70 3.52 18.55
C LEU A 169 15.50 2.28 18.95
N HIS A 170 16.22 2.37 20.07
CA HIS A 170 17.02 1.27 20.62
C HIS A 170 17.20 1.44 22.13
N ASN A 171 17.32 0.35 22.89
CA ASN A 171 17.48 0.41 24.34
C ASN A 171 18.75 1.16 24.76
N ASN A 172 19.83 1.10 23.98
CA ASN A 172 21.06 1.86 24.30
C ASN A 172 20.87 3.38 24.25
N LEU A 173 19.91 3.87 23.44
CA LEU A 173 19.61 5.29 23.35
C LEU A 173 18.99 5.84 24.63
N ILE A 174 18.44 4.99 25.53
CA ILE A 174 17.98 5.36 26.88
C ILE A 174 19.11 5.99 27.69
N TYR A 175 20.35 5.58 27.43
CA TYR A 175 21.56 6.05 28.09
C TYR A 175 22.47 6.84 27.13
N TYR A 176 21.92 7.32 26.01
CA TYR A 176 22.64 8.08 24.98
C TYR A 176 23.87 7.33 24.44
N LYS A 177 23.79 6.00 24.38
CA LYS A 177 24.85 5.12 23.88
C LYS A 177 24.52 4.63 22.47
N CYS A 178 25.56 4.40 21.69
CA CYS A 178 25.49 3.83 20.36
C CYS A 178 24.73 2.49 20.36
N SER A 179 23.86 2.28 19.37
CA SER A 179 23.09 1.03 19.20
C SER A 179 23.95 -0.22 19.05
N ASP A 180 25.18 -0.08 18.56
CA ASP A 180 26.03 -1.21 18.20
C ASP A 180 27.27 -1.32 19.10
N CYS A 181 28.08 -0.26 19.23
CA CYS A 181 29.33 -0.29 20.01
C CYS A 181 29.23 0.22 21.46
N ASN A 182 28.04 0.64 21.92
CA ASN A 182 27.80 1.22 23.25
C ASN A 182 28.56 2.52 23.62
N ALA A 183 29.32 3.13 22.68
CA ALA A 183 29.99 4.41 22.92
C ALA A 183 28.98 5.54 23.21
N LEU A 184 29.35 6.49 24.08
CA LEU A 184 28.53 7.66 24.39
C LEU A 184 28.42 8.58 23.16
N LEU A 185 27.18 8.92 22.78
CA LEU A 185 26.88 9.80 21.66
C LEU A 185 27.09 11.29 22.00
N THR A 186 27.28 11.62 23.28
CA THR A 186 27.52 12.99 23.78
C THR A 186 28.93 13.49 23.51
N ASN A 187 29.90 12.60 23.30
CA ASN A 187 31.33 12.96 23.21
C ASN A 187 31.80 13.17 21.76
N GLN A 188 30.88 13.48 20.86
CA GLN A 188 31.18 13.60 19.44
C GLN A 188 31.50 15.04 19.06
N ILE A 189 32.64 15.22 18.42
CA ILE A 189 33.03 16.47 17.78
C ILE A 189 32.13 16.67 16.57
N GLN A 190 31.51 17.84 16.47
CA GLN A 190 30.66 18.20 15.33
C GLN A 190 31.31 19.33 14.54
N SER A 191 31.18 19.28 13.22
CA SER A 191 31.69 20.34 12.35
C SER A 191 30.85 21.61 12.46
N VAL A 192 31.54 22.74 12.40
CA VAL A 192 30.93 24.07 12.29
C VAL A 192 30.35 24.23 10.88
N ILE A 193 29.19 24.86 10.77
CA ILE A 193 28.49 25.11 9.51
C ILE A 193 28.68 26.58 9.09
N SER A 194 28.73 26.84 7.78
CA SER A 194 28.84 28.20 7.25
C SER A 194 27.58 29.06 7.48
N ASP A 195 27.76 30.37 7.64
CA ASP A 195 26.68 31.33 7.92
C ASP A 195 25.54 31.30 6.89
N ALA A 196 25.87 31.21 5.59
CA ALA A 196 24.87 31.10 4.53
C ALA A 196 23.97 29.87 4.68
N THR A 197 24.54 28.75 5.12
CA THR A 197 23.81 27.51 5.39
C THR A 197 22.97 27.65 6.67
N ILE A 198 23.48 28.34 7.69
CA ILE A 198 22.77 28.62 8.94
C ILE A 198 21.46 29.36 8.65
N GLN A 199 21.50 30.46 7.90
CA GLN A 199 20.30 31.25 7.59
C GLN A 199 19.26 30.43 6.82
N THR A 200 19.71 29.63 5.85
CA THR A 200 18.84 28.73 5.08
C THR A 200 18.17 27.69 5.97
N GLN A 201 18.93 27.07 6.87
CA GLN A 201 18.41 26.07 7.81
C GLN A 201 17.45 26.70 8.83
N LEU A 202 17.76 27.88 9.37
CA LEU A 202 16.88 28.61 10.28
C LEU A 202 15.53 28.91 9.63
N ARG A 203 15.51 29.27 8.34
CA ARG A 203 14.25 29.41 7.60
C ARG A 203 13.48 28.09 7.50
N ILE A 204 14.16 26.98 7.24
CA ILE A 204 13.52 25.65 7.22
C ILE A 204 12.91 25.32 8.58
N TYR A 205 13.60 25.60 9.68
CA TYR A 205 13.06 25.45 11.04
C TYR A 205 11.82 26.29 11.26
N GLU A 206 11.85 27.57 10.88
CA GLU A 206 10.71 28.48 11.00
C GLU A 206 9.48 27.94 10.25
N ASP A 207 9.67 27.51 9.00
CA ASP A 207 8.61 26.93 8.19
C ASP A 207 7.99 25.71 8.87
N TRP A 208 8.81 24.76 9.33
CA TRP A 208 8.29 23.55 9.99
C TRP A 208 7.61 23.86 11.32
N ARG A 209 8.17 24.75 12.15
CA ARG A 209 7.54 25.22 13.39
C ARG A 209 6.18 25.86 13.13
N SER A 210 6.06 26.62 12.05
CA SER A 210 4.79 27.24 11.67
C SER A 210 3.70 26.19 11.39
N LEU A 211 4.06 25.04 10.82
CA LEU A 211 3.12 23.94 10.54
C LEU A 211 2.51 23.32 11.80
N PHE A 212 3.29 23.21 12.88
CA PHE A 212 2.80 22.75 14.19
C PHE A 212 1.80 23.74 14.82
N ARG A 213 1.91 25.01 14.47
CA ARG A 213 1.12 26.12 15.04
C ARG A 213 -0.08 26.53 14.18
N ILE A 214 -0.30 25.91 13.01
CA ILE A 214 -1.44 26.24 12.13
C ILE A 214 -2.74 26.05 12.93
N PRO A 215 -3.55 27.11 13.12
CA PRO A 215 -4.88 26.96 13.70
C PRO A 215 -5.69 25.97 12.86
N ARG A 216 -6.40 25.03 13.50
CA ARG A 216 -7.28 24.03 12.83
C ARG A 216 -8.25 24.66 11.82
N ASN A 217 -8.49 25.95 11.95
CA ASN A 217 -9.40 26.83 11.23
C ASN A 217 -8.94 27.13 9.79
N LEU A 218 -7.63 27.16 9.53
CA LEU A 218 -7.08 27.58 8.23
C LEU A 218 -7.41 26.61 7.09
N LEU A 219 -7.60 25.33 7.42
CA LEU A 219 -8.03 24.27 6.52
C LEU A 219 -9.34 23.67 7.04
N SER A 220 -10.31 24.57 7.31
CA SER A 220 -11.63 24.27 7.88
C SER A 220 -12.25 22.96 7.36
N ARG A 221 -12.64 22.08 8.29
CA ARG A 221 -13.31 20.80 7.99
C ARG A 221 -14.70 20.98 7.36
N LYS A 222 -15.34 22.15 7.48
CA LYS A 222 -16.76 22.33 7.09
C LYS A 222 -17.03 22.06 5.61
N LYS A 223 -16.01 22.04 4.73
CA LYS A 223 -16.16 21.77 3.29
C LYS A 223 -15.25 20.63 2.76
N GLY A 224 -14.68 19.79 3.63
CA GLY A 224 -13.85 18.65 3.21
C GLY A 224 -12.42 19.01 2.79
N LEU A 225 -11.48 18.09 3.05
CA LEU A 225 -10.03 18.29 2.85
C LEU A 225 -9.63 18.55 1.40
N ILE A 226 -10.35 17.99 0.44
CA ILE A 226 -10.09 18.16 -0.99
C ILE A 226 -10.25 19.65 -1.38
N LEU A 227 -11.28 20.33 -0.88
CA LEU A 227 -11.51 21.75 -1.19
C LEU A 227 -10.39 22.66 -0.67
N ASN A 228 -9.71 22.26 0.41
CA ASN A 228 -8.57 22.99 0.94
C ASN A 228 -7.31 22.87 0.05
N HIS A 229 -7.04 21.68 -0.50
CA HIS A 229 -5.92 21.48 -1.43
C HIS A 229 -6.16 22.14 -2.79
N ARG A 230 -7.41 22.25 -3.24
CA ARG A 230 -7.74 23.04 -4.45
C ARG A 230 -7.46 24.54 -4.24
N LYS A 231 -7.88 25.09 -3.10
CA LYS A 231 -7.57 26.48 -2.73
C LYS A 231 -6.06 26.71 -2.63
N LEU A 232 -5.33 25.79 -2.00
CA LEU A 232 -3.88 25.86 -1.89
C LEU A 232 -3.21 25.83 -3.28
N ALA A 233 -3.61 24.92 -4.18
CA ALA A 233 -3.09 24.87 -5.54
C ALA A 233 -3.31 26.18 -6.30
N LEU A 234 -4.49 26.79 -6.14
CA LEU A 234 -4.81 28.07 -6.76
C LEU A 234 -3.92 29.20 -6.24
N ILE A 235 -3.67 29.25 -4.92
CA ILE A 235 -2.76 30.22 -4.31
C ILE A 235 -1.33 30.00 -4.82
N LEU A 236 -0.84 28.77 -4.84
CA LEU A 236 0.50 28.45 -5.32
C LEU A 236 0.67 28.77 -6.82
N LEU A 237 -0.35 28.52 -7.64
CA LEU A 237 -0.36 28.94 -9.05
C LEU A 237 -0.31 30.46 -9.18
N TYR A 238 -1.08 31.18 -8.35
CA TYR A 238 -1.07 32.64 -8.36
C TYR A 238 0.29 33.22 -7.97
N LEU A 239 0.92 32.69 -6.92
CA LEU A 239 2.23 33.13 -6.43
C LEU A 239 3.38 32.83 -7.41
N THR A 240 3.19 31.89 -8.33
CA THR A 240 4.21 31.50 -9.31
C THR A 240 3.96 32.05 -10.71
N HIS A 241 2.78 32.63 -10.94
CA HIS A 241 2.54 33.36 -12.18
C HIS A 241 3.32 34.68 -12.12
N PRO A 242 4.10 35.04 -13.16
CA PRO A 242 4.68 36.36 -13.25
C PRO A 242 3.54 37.38 -13.26
N SER A 243 3.35 38.07 -12.14
CA SER A 243 2.38 39.15 -12.01
C SER A 243 3.14 40.46 -12.12
N PRO A 244 2.66 41.44 -12.91
CA PRO A 244 3.34 42.71 -13.10
C PRO A 244 3.42 43.58 -11.83
N LYS A 245 2.71 43.22 -10.74
CA LYS A 245 2.64 44.02 -9.51
C LYS A 245 3.63 43.63 -8.41
N ILE A 246 4.41 42.56 -8.57
CA ILE A 246 5.49 42.20 -7.62
C ILE A 246 6.79 42.75 -8.21
N SER A 247 6.96 44.06 -8.04
CA SER A 247 8.09 44.84 -8.57
C SER A 247 9.38 44.54 -7.80
N SER A 248 10.09 43.46 -8.15
CA SER A 248 11.51 43.32 -7.83
C SER A 248 12.22 42.30 -8.74
N ARG A 249 12.63 42.82 -9.92
CA ARG A 249 13.89 42.61 -10.65
C ARG A 249 14.59 41.25 -10.85
N ASN A 250 14.13 40.08 -10.41
CA ASN A 250 14.88 38.83 -10.66
C ASN A 250 14.05 37.54 -10.91
N HIS A 251 12.87 37.65 -11.51
CA HIS A 251 12.01 36.49 -11.80
C HIS A 251 12.23 35.90 -13.21
N ASN A 252 13.43 35.36 -13.48
CA ASN A 252 13.67 34.57 -14.70
C ASN A 252 13.79 33.05 -14.48
N ASN A 253 13.48 32.56 -13.27
CA ASN A 253 13.53 31.13 -12.98
C ASN A 253 12.11 30.54 -12.88
N ASN A 254 11.76 29.70 -13.86
CA ASN A 254 10.57 28.85 -13.85
C ASN A 254 10.54 28.00 -12.57
N ASN A 255 9.89 28.51 -11.53
CA ASN A 255 9.97 27.97 -10.18
C ASN A 255 9.20 26.65 -9.98
N ILE A 256 8.34 26.29 -10.93
CA ILE A 256 7.52 25.08 -10.95
C ILE A 256 7.71 24.40 -12.30
N SER A 257 7.83 23.08 -12.31
CA SER A 257 7.91 22.35 -13.57
C SER A 257 6.57 22.42 -14.33
N PRO A 258 6.57 22.40 -15.68
CA PRO A 258 5.33 22.40 -16.46
C PRO A 258 4.36 21.26 -16.08
N SER A 259 4.89 20.11 -15.62
CA SER A 259 4.06 18.98 -15.14
C SER A 259 3.38 19.29 -13.81
N GLN A 260 4.08 19.89 -12.85
CA GLN A 260 3.51 20.33 -11.58
C GLN A 260 2.44 21.42 -11.80
N MET A 261 2.70 22.38 -12.70
CA MET A 261 1.74 23.43 -13.02
C MET A 261 0.45 22.84 -13.62
N ARG A 262 0.57 21.91 -14.58
CA ARG A 262 -0.58 21.17 -15.13
C ARG A 262 -1.33 20.40 -14.05
N LYS A 263 -0.61 19.77 -13.12
CA LYS A 263 -1.21 19.04 -11.99
C LYS A 263 -2.01 19.98 -11.09
N PHE A 264 -1.47 21.14 -10.73
CA PHE A 264 -2.19 22.13 -9.92
C PHE A 264 -3.42 22.67 -10.65
N VAL A 265 -3.33 22.95 -11.96
CA VAL A 265 -4.50 23.39 -12.75
C VAL A 265 -5.59 22.33 -12.75
N LYS A 266 -5.24 21.05 -12.99
CA LYS A 266 -6.19 19.93 -12.92
C LYS A 266 -6.82 19.82 -11.53
N LEU A 267 -6.03 19.96 -10.47
CA LEU A 267 -6.51 19.93 -9.10
C LEU A 267 -7.50 21.07 -8.82
N VAL A 268 -7.18 22.31 -9.21
CA VAL A 268 -8.08 23.47 -9.07
C VAL A 268 -9.40 23.26 -9.82
N LYS A 269 -9.34 22.65 -11.02
CA LYS A 269 -10.53 22.33 -11.82
C LYS A 269 -11.37 21.17 -11.27
N GLY A 270 -10.80 20.38 -10.35
CA GLY A 270 -11.44 19.17 -9.85
C GLY A 270 -11.34 17.97 -10.81
N ASP A 271 -10.42 18.02 -11.78
CA ASP A 271 -10.17 16.91 -12.70
C ASP A 271 -9.44 15.73 -12.01
N ILE A 272 -8.80 16.01 -10.86
CA ILE A 272 -8.10 15.02 -10.03
C ILE A 272 -8.36 15.30 -8.54
N ASP A 273 -8.46 14.25 -7.74
CA ASP A 273 -8.58 14.33 -6.27
C ASP A 273 -7.25 13.95 -5.60
N GLU A 274 -6.24 14.80 -5.81
CA GLU A 274 -4.91 14.63 -5.23
C GLU A 274 -4.58 15.70 -4.18
N THR A 275 -3.66 15.38 -3.28
CA THR A 275 -3.14 16.35 -2.30
C THR A 275 -1.80 16.93 -2.76
N ILE A 276 -1.52 18.17 -2.36
CA ILE A 276 -0.25 18.83 -2.64
C ILE A 276 0.75 18.38 -1.58
N SER A 277 1.89 17.83 -1.99
CA SER A 277 2.94 17.47 -1.04
C SER A 277 3.47 18.70 -0.32
N LEU A 278 3.77 18.55 0.96
CA LEU A 278 4.32 19.62 1.78
C LEU A 278 5.62 20.16 1.20
N ARG A 279 6.51 19.29 0.69
CA ARG A 279 7.73 19.70 -0.01
C ARG A 279 7.48 20.65 -1.19
N ASN A 280 6.46 20.39 -2.00
CA ASN A 280 6.14 21.28 -3.13
C ASN A 280 5.65 22.64 -2.63
N CYS A 281 4.78 22.64 -1.61
CA CYS A 281 4.29 23.88 -1.00
C CYS A 281 5.44 24.69 -0.40
N LEU A 282 6.26 24.08 0.47
CA LEU A 282 7.39 24.72 1.14
C LEU A 282 8.44 25.25 0.14
N SER A 283 8.72 24.48 -0.92
CA SER A 283 9.65 24.92 -1.98
C SER A 283 9.16 26.19 -2.68
N ILE A 284 7.86 26.30 -2.98
CA ILE A 284 7.28 27.46 -3.65
C ILE A 284 7.28 28.69 -2.72
N ILE A 285 6.83 28.54 -1.47
CA ILE A 285 6.75 29.70 -0.56
C ILE A 285 8.13 30.27 -0.22
N ARG A 286 9.16 29.42 -0.08
CA ARG A 286 10.54 29.87 0.14
C ARG A 286 11.08 30.66 -1.05
N LYS A 287 10.80 30.20 -2.27
CA LYS A 287 11.19 30.90 -3.50
C LYS A 287 10.51 32.25 -3.66
N VAL A 288 9.30 32.41 -3.14
CA VAL A 288 8.55 33.68 -3.13
C VAL A 288 8.81 34.48 -1.83
N ASN A 289 9.66 33.96 -0.95
CA ASN A 289 10.03 34.56 0.34
C ASN A 289 8.82 34.93 1.23
N ILE A 290 7.81 34.07 1.30
CA ILE A 290 6.67 34.23 2.22
C ILE A 290 6.61 33.09 3.23
N THR A 291 6.11 33.37 4.43
CA THR A 291 5.87 32.38 5.49
C THR A 291 4.58 31.62 5.24
N PHE A 292 4.41 30.48 5.92
CA PHE A 292 3.15 29.73 5.87
C PHE A 292 1.94 30.53 6.40
N LYS A 293 2.19 31.43 7.37
CA LYS A 293 1.16 32.35 7.88
C LYS A 293 0.71 33.32 6.77
N GLN A 294 1.67 33.98 6.11
CA GLN A 294 1.39 34.89 4.99
C GLN A 294 0.69 34.18 3.83
N LEU A 295 1.09 32.94 3.51
CA LEU A 295 0.43 32.12 2.49
C LEU A 295 -1.07 32.01 2.72
N SER A 296 -1.48 31.90 3.98
CA SER A 296 -2.88 31.74 4.37
C SER A 296 -3.72 33.02 4.22
N GLU A 297 -3.06 34.16 4.18
CA GLU A 297 -3.62 35.50 4.02
C GLU A 297 -3.69 35.93 2.54
N VAL A 298 -3.06 35.19 1.63
CA VAL A 298 -3.07 35.49 0.18
C VAL A 298 -4.49 35.43 -0.38
N LYS A 299 -4.97 36.57 -0.85
CA LYS A 299 -6.24 36.70 -1.58
C LYS A 299 -5.99 36.57 -3.09
N VAL A 300 -6.51 35.51 -3.70
CA VAL A 300 -6.42 35.32 -5.16
C VAL A 300 -7.53 36.11 -5.85
N PRO A 301 -7.22 37.05 -6.77
CA PRO A 301 -8.23 37.83 -7.47
C PRO A 301 -9.20 36.95 -8.26
N LEU A 302 -10.51 37.25 -8.22
CA LEU A 302 -11.52 36.49 -8.96
C LEU A 302 -11.26 36.45 -10.46
N SER A 303 -10.63 37.48 -11.04
CA SER A 303 -10.22 37.49 -12.44
C SER A 303 -9.22 36.37 -12.76
N TYR A 304 -8.27 36.11 -11.86
CA TYR A 304 -7.31 35.01 -11.99
C TYR A 304 -8.00 33.65 -11.82
N VAL A 305 -8.90 33.52 -10.84
CA VAL A 305 -9.70 32.31 -10.65
C VAL A 305 -10.49 31.98 -11.90
N ARG A 306 -11.19 32.98 -12.48
CA ARG A 306 -11.92 32.82 -13.75
C ARG A 306 -10.99 32.43 -14.89
N LYS A 307 -9.77 32.98 -14.99
CA LYS A 307 -8.78 32.59 -16.02
C LYS A 307 -8.37 31.13 -15.91
N ILE A 308 -8.11 30.64 -14.70
CA ILE A 308 -7.73 29.23 -14.46
C ILE A 308 -8.92 28.29 -14.67
N LEU A 309 -10.10 28.65 -14.15
CA LEU A 309 -11.32 27.86 -14.27
C LEU A 309 -11.96 27.94 -15.65
N LYS A 310 -11.64 28.94 -16.47
CA LYS A 310 -12.07 29.00 -17.87
C LYS A 310 -11.64 27.68 -18.47
N SER A 311 -12.63 26.83 -18.73
CA SER A 311 -12.40 25.71 -19.61
C SER A 311 -11.94 26.38 -20.89
N ASN A 312 -10.73 26.04 -21.33
CA ASN A 312 -10.40 26.25 -22.73
C ASN A 312 -11.40 25.33 -23.43
N LYS A 313 -12.64 25.82 -23.66
CA LYS A 313 -13.58 25.21 -24.59
C LYS A 313 -12.73 25.10 -25.83
N LYS A 314 -12.25 23.87 -26.07
CA LYS A 314 -11.31 23.63 -27.14
C LYS A 314 -12.12 23.96 -28.37
N GLU A 315 -11.83 25.09 -28.99
CA GLU A 315 -12.44 25.45 -30.27
C GLU A 315 -12.33 24.22 -31.15
N ILE A 316 -13.50 23.78 -31.59
CA ILE A 316 -13.70 22.73 -32.58
C ILE A 316 -13.81 23.48 -33.90
N GLY A 317 -13.06 23.05 -34.91
CA GLY A 317 -13.16 23.61 -36.24
C GLY A 317 -14.47 23.22 -36.91
N ASP A 318 -14.64 23.68 -38.14
CA ASP A 318 -15.79 23.36 -38.96
C ASP A 318 -15.56 22.07 -39.77
N CYS A 319 -16.65 21.49 -40.27
CA CYS A 319 -16.58 20.35 -41.17
C CYS A 319 -16.01 20.81 -42.52
N LEU A 320 -14.88 20.23 -42.94
CA LEU A 320 -14.22 20.60 -44.20
C LEU A 320 -14.62 19.70 -45.39
N THR A 321 -15.59 18.80 -45.19
CA THR A 321 -15.99 17.83 -46.21
C THR A 321 -17.01 18.43 -47.19
N PRO A 322 -16.70 18.53 -48.50
CA PRO A 322 -17.54 19.24 -49.47
C PRO A 322 -18.94 18.64 -49.68
N TRP A 323 -19.08 17.32 -49.59
CA TRP A 323 -20.35 16.63 -49.76
C TRP A 323 -21.13 16.44 -48.45
N CYS A 324 -20.64 16.98 -47.34
CA CYS A 324 -21.35 16.88 -46.07
C CYS A 324 -22.40 18.00 -45.98
N LYS A 325 -23.65 17.66 -45.64
CA LYS A 325 -24.71 18.67 -45.38
C LYS A 325 -24.39 19.67 -44.26
N TYR A 326 -23.36 19.40 -43.45
CA TYR A 326 -22.88 20.27 -42.38
C TYR A 326 -21.52 20.93 -42.69
N GLN A 327 -21.10 20.96 -43.96
CA GLN A 327 -19.88 21.66 -44.38
C GLN A 327 -19.86 23.10 -43.88
N GLY A 328 -18.71 23.56 -43.39
CA GLY A 328 -18.54 24.92 -42.87
C GLY A 328 -19.21 25.18 -41.51
N THR A 329 -19.79 24.15 -40.88
CA THR A 329 -20.39 24.24 -39.54
C THR A 329 -19.69 23.33 -38.55
N LYS A 330 -19.85 23.63 -37.25
CA LYS A 330 -19.36 22.82 -36.13
C LYS A 330 -20.41 21.92 -35.48
N GLU A 331 -21.66 21.94 -35.96
CA GLU A 331 -22.82 21.34 -35.28
C GLU A 331 -22.68 19.84 -35.05
N LYS A 332 -22.16 19.12 -36.04
CA LYS A 332 -21.93 17.67 -35.97
C LYS A 332 -20.51 17.30 -35.60
N LEU A 333 -19.62 18.23 -35.26
CA LEU A 333 -18.27 17.87 -34.83
C LEU A 333 -18.20 17.52 -33.35
N LYS A 334 -17.65 16.34 -33.06
CA LYS A 334 -17.34 15.88 -31.71
C LYS A 334 -15.83 15.70 -31.56
N LEU A 335 -15.28 16.14 -30.42
CA LEU A 335 -13.87 15.92 -30.07
C LEU A 335 -13.63 14.45 -29.74
N ILE A 336 -12.57 13.87 -30.31
CA ILE A 336 -12.10 12.54 -29.94
C ILE A 336 -11.30 12.66 -28.62
N SER A 337 -11.58 11.78 -27.66
CA SER A 337 -11.02 11.85 -26.29
C SER A 337 -9.48 11.83 -26.31
N GLU A 338 -8.83 12.48 -25.33
CA GLU A 338 -7.36 12.52 -25.29
C GLU A 338 -6.70 11.15 -25.08
N HIS A 339 -7.44 10.19 -24.53
CA HIS A 339 -6.98 8.83 -24.31
C HIS A 339 -7.03 7.98 -25.59
N ALA A 340 -7.89 8.32 -26.55
CA ALA A 340 -7.91 7.73 -27.88
C ALA A 340 -6.81 8.32 -28.81
N LYS A 341 -6.03 9.32 -28.35
CA LYS A 341 -4.92 9.94 -29.10
C LYS A 341 -3.65 9.09 -29.17
N GLY A 342 -3.73 7.79 -28.86
CA GLY A 342 -2.61 6.88 -29.02
C GLY A 342 -2.13 6.86 -30.47
N LYS A 343 -1.15 7.70 -30.79
CA LYS A 343 -0.31 7.65 -32.01
C LYS A 343 -0.93 8.12 -33.34
N SER A 344 -1.68 9.21 -33.38
CA SER A 344 -1.83 9.94 -34.66
C SER A 344 -0.62 10.87 -34.90
N ILE A 345 0.59 10.31 -34.90
CA ILE A 345 1.73 10.93 -35.58
C ILE A 345 1.61 10.45 -37.01
N LEU A 346 0.87 11.21 -37.83
CA LEU A 346 0.64 10.87 -39.22
C LEU A 346 1.37 11.93 -40.05
N GLY A 347 2.54 11.53 -40.56
CA GLY A 347 3.48 12.42 -41.24
C GLY A 347 4.25 13.35 -40.30
N LYS A 348 4.70 14.49 -40.84
CA LYS A 348 5.51 15.50 -40.13
C LYS A 348 4.70 16.40 -39.18
N ASN A 349 3.37 16.35 -39.19
CA ASN A 349 2.51 17.30 -38.48
C ASN A 349 1.98 16.74 -37.15
N LEU A 350 2.18 17.51 -36.07
CA LEU A 350 1.63 17.22 -34.74
C LEU A 350 0.28 17.91 -34.56
N TYR A 351 -0.80 17.13 -34.57
CA TYR A 351 -2.15 17.61 -34.30
C TYR A 351 -2.40 17.75 -32.80
N SER A 352 -2.85 18.93 -32.37
CA SER A 352 -3.14 19.18 -30.94
C SER A 352 -4.49 18.64 -30.48
N ARG A 353 -5.43 18.59 -31.41
CA ARG A 353 -6.85 18.26 -31.22
C ARG A 353 -7.32 17.52 -32.45
N ILE A 354 -8.20 16.55 -32.23
CA ILE A 354 -8.82 15.77 -33.30
C ILE A 354 -10.31 15.78 -33.03
N SER A 355 -11.08 16.06 -34.06
CA SER A 355 -12.53 15.96 -34.07
C SER A 355 -12.97 15.06 -35.22
N VAL A 356 -14.19 14.55 -35.12
CA VAL A 356 -14.86 13.86 -36.22
C VAL A 356 -16.22 14.51 -36.43
N CYS A 357 -16.64 14.68 -37.69
CA CYS A 357 -18.01 15.04 -38.00
C CYS A 357 -18.88 13.78 -37.90
N THR A 358 -19.87 13.74 -37.03
CA THR A 358 -20.74 12.55 -36.84
C THR A 358 -21.76 12.36 -37.95
N GLU A 359 -21.76 13.22 -38.96
CA GLU A 359 -22.56 13.02 -40.17
C GLU A 359 -21.76 12.29 -41.24
N CYS A 360 -20.67 12.90 -41.71
CA CYS A 360 -19.84 12.33 -42.78
C CYS A 360 -18.69 11.46 -42.26
N TRP A 361 -18.53 11.31 -40.94
CA TRP A 361 -17.49 10.54 -40.25
C TRP A 361 -16.03 10.86 -40.60
N MET A 362 -15.81 11.98 -41.28
CA MET A 362 -14.48 12.50 -41.59
C MET A 362 -13.81 13.07 -40.35
N LYS A 363 -12.51 12.77 -40.22
CA LYS A 363 -11.68 13.19 -39.10
C LYS A 363 -10.89 14.44 -39.47
N PHE A 364 -10.86 15.40 -38.55
CA PHE A 364 -10.15 16.66 -38.71
C PHE A 364 -9.17 16.86 -37.57
N GLY A 365 -8.02 17.45 -37.86
CA GLY A 365 -6.98 17.75 -36.89
C GLY A 365 -6.61 19.22 -36.89
N PHE A 366 -6.36 19.80 -35.71
CA PHE A 366 -5.78 21.14 -35.61
C PHE A 366 -4.26 21.08 -35.71
N CYS A 367 -3.72 21.48 -36.86
CA CYS A 367 -2.30 21.53 -37.13
C CYS A 367 -1.66 22.70 -36.37
N LYS A 368 -0.75 22.41 -35.44
CA LYS A 368 -0.11 23.46 -34.61
C LYS A 368 0.76 24.41 -35.43
N LYS A 369 1.40 23.90 -36.48
CA LYS A 369 2.33 24.67 -37.33
C LYS A 369 1.56 25.70 -38.16
N GLU A 370 0.54 25.23 -38.87
CA GLU A 370 -0.26 26.04 -39.79
C GLU A 370 -1.40 26.80 -39.09
N LYS A 371 -1.64 26.53 -37.79
CA LYS A 371 -2.71 27.11 -36.97
C LYS A 371 -4.11 26.99 -37.58
N LYS A 372 -4.36 25.95 -38.38
CA LYS A 372 -5.64 25.68 -39.04
C LYS A 372 -6.11 24.25 -38.80
N TRP A 373 -7.41 24.04 -38.97
CA TRP A 373 -8.00 22.71 -39.06
C TRP A 373 -7.78 22.17 -40.47
N GLU A 374 -7.42 20.89 -40.57
CA GLU A 374 -7.29 20.18 -41.84
C GLU A 374 -7.85 18.77 -41.71
N CYS A 375 -8.27 18.18 -42.84
CA CYS A 375 -8.69 16.79 -42.87
C CYS A 375 -7.49 15.89 -42.60
N LEU A 376 -7.64 14.91 -41.71
CA LEU A 376 -6.58 13.93 -41.48
C LEU A 376 -6.35 13.11 -42.74
N HIS A 377 -5.10 12.75 -43.01
CA HIS A 377 -4.68 11.92 -44.15
C HIS A 377 -4.96 12.46 -45.56
N GLY A 378 -5.50 13.67 -45.69
CA GLY A 378 -5.95 14.16 -47.00
C GLY A 378 -7.13 13.37 -47.56
N ASP A 379 -7.93 12.71 -46.69
CA ASP A 379 -9.02 11.84 -47.12
C ASP A 379 -10.02 12.56 -48.02
N VAL A 380 -10.30 13.85 -47.74
CA VAL A 380 -11.19 14.67 -48.57
C VAL A 380 -10.70 14.80 -50.01
N ASP A 381 -9.41 15.07 -50.20
CA ASP A 381 -8.81 15.25 -51.53
C ASP A 381 -8.77 13.93 -52.29
N ILE A 382 -8.43 12.83 -51.61
CA ILE A 382 -8.44 11.48 -52.17
C ILE A 382 -9.84 11.12 -52.66
N ILE A 383 -10.86 11.33 -51.84
CA ILE A 383 -12.24 10.98 -52.16
C ILE A 383 -12.77 11.83 -53.33
N ASN A 384 -12.49 13.14 -53.38
CA ASN A 384 -12.83 13.99 -54.52
C ASN A 384 -12.19 13.47 -55.83
N GLY A 385 -10.92 13.08 -55.77
CA GLY A 385 -10.22 12.46 -56.90
C GLY A 385 -10.89 11.16 -57.35
N LEU A 386 -11.29 10.31 -56.40
CA LEU A 386 -11.99 9.06 -56.69
C LEU A 386 -13.37 9.29 -57.31
N ILE A 387 -14.18 10.20 -56.78
CA ILE A 387 -15.50 10.57 -57.36
C ILE A 387 -15.34 10.95 -58.83
N THR A 388 -14.34 11.80 -59.13
CA THR A 388 -14.06 12.24 -60.50
C THR A 388 -13.70 11.07 -61.41
N LEU A 389 -12.90 10.11 -60.94
CA LEU A 389 -12.50 8.94 -61.72
C LEU A 389 -13.64 7.94 -61.92
N PHE A 390 -14.47 7.72 -60.90
CA PHE A 390 -15.64 6.83 -61.01
C PHE A 390 -16.72 7.41 -61.92
N ASN A 391 -17.00 8.73 -61.85
CA ASN A 391 -17.96 9.39 -62.74
C ASN A 391 -17.51 9.37 -64.22
N LYS A 392 -16.21 9.23 -64.49
CA LYS A 392 -15.66 9.00 -65.83
C LYS A 392 -15.77 7.54 -66.30
N GLY A 393 -16.31 6.64 -65.49
CA GLY A 393 -16.51 5.23 -65.83
C GLY A 393 -15.23 4.39 -65.84
N TYR A 394 -14.15 4.82 -65.19
CA TYR A 394 -12.92 4.03 -65.15
C TYR A 394 -13.09 2.74 -64.30
N PRO A 395 -12.54 1.59 -64.74
CA PRO A 395 -12.58 0.37 -63.94
C PRO A 395 -11.64 0.46 -62.73
N LYS A 396 -11.98 -0.25 -61.63
CA LYS A 396 -11.24 -0.21 -60.34
C LYS A 396 -9.73 -0.39 -60.48
N ALA A 397 -9.28 -1.30 -61.33
CA ALA A 397 -7.85 -1.54 -61.58
C ALA A 397 -7.12 -0.34 -62.21
N VAL A 398 -7.81 0.47 -63.03
CA VAL A 398 -7.26 1.71 -63.58
C VAL A 398 -7.27 2.80 -62.52
N ILE A 399 -8.32 2.89 -61.70
CA ILE A 399 -8.41 3.87 -60.60
C ILE A 399 -7.31 3.64 -59.56
N SER A 400 -7.08 2.39 -59.14
CA SER A 400 -6.00 2.04 -58.21
C SER A 400 -4.63 2.47 -58.74
N ARG A 401 -4.32 2.18 -60.03
CA ARG A 401 -3.07 2.62 -60.66
C ARG A 401 -2.94 4.15 -60.74
N LYS A 402 -4.00 4.86 -61.13
CA LYS A 402 -3.98 6.33 -61.25
C LYS A 402 -3.89 7.05 -59.90
N SER A 403 -4.52 6.51 -58.87
CA SER A 403 -4.54 7.10 -57.52
C SER A 403 -3.35 6.67 -56.65
N GLY A 404 -2.61 5.63 -57.05
CA GLY A 404 -1.53 5.05 -56.26
C GLY A 404 -2.02 4.32 -55.00
N LEU A 405 -3.32 4.06 -54.87
CA LEU A 405 -3.90 3.40 -53.72
C LEU A 405 -3.83 1.87 -53.88
N SER A 406 -3.50 1.17 -52.78
CA SER A 406 -3.61 -0.28 -52.72
C SER A 406 -5.06 -0.73 -52.88
N TYR A 407 -5.27 -1.96 -53.35
CA TYR A 407 -6.60 -2.52 -53.57
C TYR A 407 -7.53 -2.37 -52.34
N TYR A 408 -7.09 -2.81 -51.15
CA TYR A 408 -7.89 -2.66 -49.91
C TYR A 408 -8.11 -1.21 -49.48
N THR A 409 -7.20 -0.30 -49.83
CA THR A 409 -7.39 1.14 -49.57
C THR A 409 -8.42 1.73 -50.52
N LEU A 410 -8.42 1.34 -51.79
CA LEU A 410 -9.44 1.73 -52.73
C LEU A 410 -10.82 1.20 -52.30
N GLU A 411 -10.92 -0.08 -51.92
CA GLU A 411 -12.17 -0.66 -51.40
C GLU A 411 -12.65 0.04 -50.13
N TYR A 412 -11.73 0.46 -49.25
CA TYR A 412 -12.04 1.24 -48.06
C TYR A 412 -12.73 2.58 -48.38
N TYR A 413 -12.19 3.35 -49.33
CA TYR A 413 -12.83 4.60 -49.76
C TYR A 413 -14.07 4.35 -50.62
N LEU A 414 -14.12 3.25 -51.37
CA LEU A 414 -15.32 2.89 -52.10
C LEU A 414 -16.49 2.60 -51.15
N GLY A 415 -16.25 1.87 -50.06
CA GLY A 415 -17.27 1.68 -49.01
C GLY A 415 -17.78 3.00 -48.44
N TYR A 416 -16.90 4.00 -48.28
CA TYR A 416 -17.30 5.35 -47.86
C TYR A 416 -18.21 6.04 -48.88
N LEU A 417 -17.78 6.04 -50.15
CA LEU A 417 -18.51 6.64 -51.28
C LEU A 417 -19.90 6.03 -51.43
N THR A 418 -19.95 4.70 -51.36
CA THR A 418 -21.16 3.89 -51.40
C THR A 418 -22.10 4.25 -50.26
N TYR A 419 -21.62 4.26 -49.01
CA TYR A 419 -22.45 4.56 -47.84
C TYR A 419 -23.04 5.99 -47.88
N ASN A 420 -22.28 6.96 -48.39
CA ASN A 420 -22.71 8.37 -48.47
C ASN A 420 -23.42 8.72 -49.80
N ASN A 421 -23.77 7.72 -50.63
CA ASN A 421 -24.45 7.90 -51.92
C ASN A 421 -23.74 8.91 -52.86
N LEU A 422 -22.41 8.85 -52.92
CA LEU A 422 -21.59 9.77 -53.73
C LEU A 422 -21.32 9.27 -55.16
N LEU A 423 -21.94 8.15 -55.55
CA LEU A 423 -21.81 7.51 -56.87
C LEU A 423 -23.19 7.38 -57.52
N SER A 424 -23.28 7.56 -58.84
CA SER A 424 -24.54 7.86 -59.54
C SER A 424 -25.51 6.70 -59.77
N LYS A 425 -25.16 5.46 -59.41
CA LYS A 425 -26.05 4.28 -59.34
C LYS A 425 -25.44 3.27 -58.39
N ASN A 426 -26.11 2.95 -57.28
CA ASN A 426 -25.48 2.18 -56.23
C ASN A 426 -26.03 0.75 -56.20
N ALA A 427 -25.26 -0.20 -56.75
CA ALA A 427 -25.59 -1.63 -56.70
C ALA A 427 -25.72 -2.17 -55.25
N MET A 428 -25.33 -1.38 -54.26
CA MET A 428 -25.36 -1.70 -52.84
C MET A 428 -26.54 -1.10 -52.07
N GLU A 429 -27.52 -0.43 -52.71
CA GLU A 429 -28.70 0.12 -52.01
C GLU A 429 -29.38 -0.94 -51.13
N LYS A 430 -29.64 -2.12 -51.68
CA LYS A 430 -30.23 -3.25 -50.92
C LYS A 430 -29.38 -3.67 -49.72
N PHE A 431 -28.05 -3.60 -49.85
CA PHE A 431 -27.15 -3.94 -48.74
C PHE A 431 -27.12 -2.84 -47.68
N ILE A 432 -27.17 -1.57 -48.06
CA ILE A 432 -27.27 -0.44 -47.12
C ILE A 432 -28.58 -0.52 -46.34
N ASP A 433 -29.70 -0.82 -47.00
CA ASP A 433 -30.99 -1.01 -46.35
C ASP A 433 -30.96 -2.18 -45.36
N TYR A 434 -30.29 -3.28 -45.74
CA TYR A 434 -30.04 -4.40 -44.84
C TYR A 434 -29.21 -3.96 -43.61
N LEU A 435 -28.12 -3.23 -43.78
CA LEU A 435 -27.28 -2.74 -42.68
C LEU A 435 -28.06 -1.83 -41.72
N ASN A 436 -28.86 -0.90 -42.27
CA ASN A 436 -29.70 0.01 -41.49
C ASN A 436 -30.77 -0.76 -40.68
N SER A 437 -31.23 -1.91 -41.17
CA SER A 437 -32.21 -2.76 -40.48
C SER A 437 -31.59 -3.66 -39.40
N HIS A 438 -30.26 -3.84 -39.41
CA HIS A 438 -29.53 -4.77 -38.53
C HIS A 438 -28.40 -4.08 -37.74
N GLU A 439 -28.61 -2.82 -37.32
CA GLU A 439 -27.56 -2.00 -36.67
C GLU A 439 -26.90 -2.69 -35.46
N ASN A 440 -27.68 -3.42 -34.64
CA ASN A 440 -27.18 -4.08 -33.44
C ASN A 440 -26.25 -5.25 -33.78
N GLU A 441 -26.65 -6.11 -34.72
CA GLU A 441 -25.84 -7.24 -35.19
C GLU A 441 -24.54 -6.72 -35.81
N LEU A 442 -24.64 -5.63 -36.58
CA LEU A 442 -23.51 -4.96 -37.18
C LEU A 442 -22.48 -4.48 -36.14
N ILE A 443 -22.93 -3.84 -35.06
CA ILE A 443 -22.05 -3.44 -33.95
C ILE A 443 -21.39 -4.67 -33.29
N GLN A 444 -22.13 -5.77 -33.10
CA GLN A 444 -21.58 -7.00 -32.53
C GLN A 444 -20.50 -7.62 -33.42
N SER A 445 -20.70 -7.62 -34.75
CA SER A 445 -19.67 -8.04 -35.70
C SER A 445 -18.41 -7.18 -35.58
N PHE A 446 -18.54 -5.86 -35.46
CA PHE A 446 -17.38 -4.97 -35.28
C PHE A 446 -16.72 -5.05 -33.90
N LYS A 447 -17.43 -5.48 -32.85
CA LYS A 447 -16.80 -5.84 -31.57
C LYS A 447 -15.82 -7.00 -31.74
N LEU A 448 -16.17 -8.01 -32.55
CA LEU A 448 -15.31 -9.15 -32.86
C LEU A 448 -14.13 -8.78 -33.77
N LEU A 449 -14.35 -7.86 -34.72
CA LEU A 449 -13.32 -7.41 -35.68
C LEU A 449 -12.35 -6.36 -35.16
N ARG A 450 -12.62 -5.80 -33.97
CA ARG A 450 -11.92 -4.62 -33.43
C ARG A 450 -10.39 -4.71 -33.45
N ASN A 451 -9.83 -5.89 -33.17
CA ASN A 451 -8.37 -6.07 -33.10
C ASN A 451 -7.68 -5.92 -34.46
N PHE A 452 -8.42 -6.03 -35.55
CA PHE A 452 -7.90 -6.00 -36.93
C PHE A 452 -8.08 -4.64 -37.60
N GLU A 453 -8.82 -3.70 -36.97
CA GLU A 453 -9.21 -2.41 -37.55
C GLU A 453 -8.03 -1.56 -38.06
N ARG A 454 -6.84 -1.74 -37.48
CA ARG A 454 -5.64 -0.99 -37.85
C ARG A 454 -5.08 -1.37 -39.21
N ASN A 455 -5.37 -2.57 -39.70
CA ASN A 455 -4.93 -3.06 -41.01
C ASN A 455 -6.15 -3.42 -41.86
N ARG A 456 -6.39 -2.64 -42.92
CA ARG A 456 -7.53 -2.79 -43.82
C ARG A 456 -7.61 -4.19 -44.44
N GLU A 457 -6.48 -4.77 -44.83
CA GLU A 457 -6.43 -6.11 -45.43
C GLU A 457 -6.83 -7.18 -44.40
N THR A 458 -6.23 -7.15 -43.22
CA THR A 458 -6.54 -8.11 -42.16
C THR A 458 -7.99 -8.00 -41.69
N LEU A 459 -8.53 -6.77 -41.61
CA LEU A 459 -9.93 -6.52 -41.30
C LEU A 459 -10.85 -7.20 -42.32
N ALA A 460 -10.59 -6.99 -43.61
CA ALA A 460 -11.39 -7.58 -44.69
C ALA A 460 -11.31 -9.12 -44.71
N GLN A 461 -10.10 -9.68 -44.58
CA GLN A 461 -9.91 -11.13 -44.52
C GLN A 461 -10.66 -11.76 -43.33
N LYS A 462 -10.59 -11.16 -42.14
CA LYS A 462 -11.28 -11.67 -40.96
C LYS A 462 -12.79 -11.51 -41.02
N ALA A 463 -13.30 -10.43 -41.61
CA ALA A 463 -14.72 -10.27 -41.81
C ALA A 463 -15.27 -11.29 -42.83
N LYS A 464 -14.51 -11.60 -43.89
CA LYS A 464 -14.85 -12.67 -44.82
C LYS A 464 -14.87 -14.04 -44.16
N GLU A 465 -13.89 -14.35 -43.33
CA GLU A 465 -13.80 -15.62 -42.58
C GLU A 465 -14.97 -15.81 -41.61
N LEU A 466 -15.30 -14.77 -40.83
CA LEU A 466 -16.31 -14.86 -39.78
C LEU A 466 -17.75 -14.70 -40.27
N PHE A 467 -17.98 -13.87 -41.29
CA PHE A 467 -19.31 -13.45 -41.71
C PHE A 467 -19.59 -13.66 -43.20
N GLY A 468 -18.62 -14.17 -43.97
CA GLY A 468 -18.75 -14.35 -45.42
C GLY A 468 -18.75 -13.06 -46.23
N TRP A 469 -18.48 -11.90 -45.61
CA TRP A 469 -18.56 -10.60 -46.27
C TRP A 469 -17.49 -10.42 -47.35
N LYS A 470 -17.90 -9.85 -48.48
CA LYS A 470 -16.99 -9.35 -49.53
C LYS A 470 -16.33 -8.04 -49.08
N ASN A 471 -15.17 -7.71 -49.63
CA ASN A 471 -14.43 -6.50 -49.24
C ASN A 471 -15.28 -5.21 -49.30
N GLU A 472 -16.09 -5.07 -50.34
CA GLU A 472 -17.02 -3.94 -50.53
C GLU A 472 -18.05 -3.86 -49.39
N GLU A 473 -18.62 -5.00 -49.00
CA GLU A 473 -19.58 -5.11 -47.90
C GLU A 473 -18.91 -4.75 -46.57
N VAL A 474 -17.71 -5.27 -46.30
CA VAL A 474 -16.94 -4.99 -45.08
C VAL A 474 -16.71 -3.49 -44.91
N PHE A 475 -16.25 -2.80 -45.95
CA PHE A 475 -15.92 -1.39 -45.84
C PHE A 475 -17.16 -0.49 -45.90
N THR A 476 -18.22 -0.88 -46.60
CA THR A 476 -19.51 -0.17 -46.50
C THR A 476 -20.07 -0.27 -45.09
N ALA A 477 -20.05 -1.48 -44.51
CA ALA A 477 -20.39 -1.75 -43.12
C ALA A 477 -19.51 -0.98 -42.12
N TYR A 478 -18.20 -0.90 -42.37
CA TYR A 478 -17.25 -0.13 -41.55
C TYR A 478 -17.67 1.34 -41.45
N TRP A 479 -18.12 1.94 -42.55
CA TRP A 479 -18.50 3.34 -42.62
C TRP A 479 -19.91 3.64 -42.13
N HIS A 480 -20.68 2.61 -41.75
CA HIS A 480 -21.98 2.77 -41.14
C HIS A 480 -21.91 3.66 -39.89
N SER A 481 -22.84 4.59 -39.73
CA SER A 481 -22.80 5.62 -38.67
C SER A 481 -22.66 5.04 -37.26
N LYS A 482 -23.43 4.00 -36.95
CA LYS A 482 -23.35 3.29 -35.66
C LYS A 482 -22.03 2.57 -35.43
N VAL A 483 -21.42 2.02 -36.48
CA VAL A 483 -20.11 1.36 -36.40
C VAL A 483 -19.02 2.40 -36.14
N GLN A 484 -19.05 3.53 -36.86
CA GLN A 484 -18.12 4.63 -36.61
C GLN A 484 -18.30 5.23 -35.21
N GLU A 485 -19.53 5.40 -34.74
CA GLU A 485 -19.82 5.84 -33.37
C GLU A 485 -19.22 4.89 -32.33
N TYR A 486 -19.41 3.58 -32.52
CA TYR A 486 -18.83 2.54 -31.68
C TYR A 486 -17.30 2.61 -31.68
N ILE A 487 -16.69 2.56 -32.87
CA ILE A 487 -15.23 2.57 -33.06
C ILE A 487 -14.58 3.81 -32.44
N ILE A 488 -15.17 4.99 -32.65
CA ILE A 488 -14.53 6.26 -32.26
C ILE A 488 -14.81 6.62 -30.80
N PHE A 489 -16.03 6.43 -30.31
CA PHE A 489 -16.45 6.96 -29.00
C PHE A 489 -16.67 5.87 -27.94
N GLN A 490 -17.25 4.73 -28.32
CA GLN A 490 -17.64 3.69 -27.35
C GLN A 490 -16.54 2.66 -27.13
N SER A 491 -15.61 2.51 -28.08
CA SER A 491 -14.49 1.59 -27.97
C SER A 491 -13.49 1.96 -26.86
N ASN A 492 -13.72 3.04 -26.10
CA ASN A 492 -12.87 3.48 -24.99
C ASN A 492 -12.27 2.28 -24.25
N GLU A 493 -10.95 2.14 -24.36
CA GLU A 493 -10.17 1.01 -23.83
C GLU A 493 -10.49 0.72 -22.37
N ARG A 494 -11.02 1.69 -21.63
CA ARG A 494 -11.39 1.55 -20.23
C ARG A 494 -12.58 0.62 -19.99
N ASN A 495 -13.64 0.69 -20.80
CA ASN A 495 -14.82 -0.17 -20.61
C ASN A 495 -14.50 -1.61 -21.05
N VAL A 496 -13.82 -1.77 -22.18
CA VAL A 496 -13.36 -3.10 -22.61
C VAL A 496 -12.29 -3.68 -21.68
N ARG A 497 -11.42 -2.86 -21.07
CA ARG A 497 -10.53 -3.33 -20.00
C ARG A 497 -11.29 -3.72 -18.73
N LEU A 498 -12.44 -3.10 -18.44
CA LEU A 498 -13.28 -3.45 -17.30
C LEU A 498 -14.05 -4.74 -17.57
N GLU A 499 -14.75 -4.84 -18.71
CA GLU A 499 -15.45 -6.07 -19.13
C GLU A 499 -14.49 -7.26 -19.25
N ASN A 500 -13.32 -7.07 -19.88
CA ASN A 500 -12.29 -8.10 -19.93
C ASN A 500 -11.74 -8.45 -18.54
N LYS A 501 -11.67 -7.47 -17.63
CA LYS A 501 -11.24 -7.73 -16.25
C LYS A 501 -12.29 -8.54 -15.49
N GLU A 502 -13.57 -8.17 -15.58
CA GLU A 502 -14.67 -8.88 -14.92
C GLU A 502 -14.81 -10.30 -15.46
N LEU A 503 -14.75 -10.48 -16.78
CA LEU A 503 -14.73 -11.80 -17.40
C LEU A 503 -13.52 -12.62 -16.96
N LEU A 504 -12.35 -11.98 -16.87
CA LEU A 504 -11.13 -12.65 -16.41
C LEU A 504 -11.19 -13.00 -14.91
N GLU A 505 -11.75 -12.12 -14.08
CA GLU A 505 -12.00 -12.38 -12.66
C GLU A 505 -12.99 -13.55 -12.49
N ALA A 506 -14.06 -13.59 -13.28
CA ALA A 506 -15.04 -14.69 -13.28
C ALA A 506 -14.40 -16.02 -13.69
N LYS A 507 -13.68 -16.07 -14.82
CA LYS A 507 -12.96 -17.28 -15.27
C LYS A 507 -11.90 -17.72 -14.27
N THR A 508 -11.15 -16.78 -13.69
CA THR A 508 -10.15 -17.10 -12.66
C THR A 508 -10.81 -17.69 -11.43
N LYS A 509 -11.93 -17.13 -11.00
CA LYS A 509 -12.69 -17.66 -9.86
C LYS A 509 -13.18 -19.07 -10.11
N GLU A 510 -13.74 -19.35 -11.29
CA GLU A 510 -14.16 -20.70 -11.69
C GLU A 510 -12.99 -21.69 -11.66
N VAL A 511 -11.83 -21.33 -12.21
CA VAL A 511 -10.61 -22.15 -12.15
C VAL A 511 -10.16 -22.40 -10.72
N LEU A 512 -10.14 -21.36 -9.87
CA LEU A 512 -9.79 -21.50 -8.46
C LEU A 512 -10.79 -22.38 -7.70
N ASP A 513 -12.08 -22.29 -8.01
CA ASP A 513 -13.12 -23.14 -7.43
C ASP A 513 -12.94 -24.61 -7.85
N ASN A 514 -12.60 -24.86 -9.12
CA ASN A 514 -12.30 -26.21 -9.62
C ASN A 514 -11.02 -26.81 -9.01
N LEU A 515 -10.03 -25.96 -8.68
CA LEU A 515 -8.77 -26.38 -8.04
C LEU A 515 -8.85 -26.49 -6.51
N LYS A 516 -10.03 -26.26 -5.90
CA LYS A 516 -10.23 -26.48 -4.46
C LYS A 516 -10.01 -27.92 -4.03
N SER A 517 -10.26 -28.88 -4.91
CA SER A 517 -10.16 -30.33 -4.62
C SER A 517 -8.75 -30.89 -4.66
N VAL A 518 -7.79 -30.19 -5.27
CA VAL A 518 -6.40 -30.67 -5.41
C VAL A 518 -5.62 -30.30 -4.15
N ASP A 519 -4.88 -31.20 -3.53
CA ASP A 519 -4.08 -30.92 -2.30
C ASP A 519 -2.76 -30.16 -2.55
N ALA A 520 -2.73 -29.22 -3.49
CA ALA A 520 -1.54 -28.42 -3.81
C ALA A 520 -1.84 -26.91 -3.85
N GLU A 521 -0.86 -26.08 -3.49
CA GLU A 521 -0.98 -24.63 -3.72
C GLU A 521 -1.08 -24.34 -5.22
N VAL A 522 -1.96 -23.42 -5.58
CA VAL A 522 -2.16 -23.05 -6.99
C VAL A 522 -1.19 -21.95 -7.36
N SER A 523 -0.34 -22.20 -8.35
CA SER A 523 0.60 -21.21 -8.88
C SER A 523 -0.09 -20.23 -9.85
N MET A 524 0.53 -19.07 -10.05
CA MET A 524 0.02 -18.08 -11.00
C MET A 524 0.11 -18.59 -12.45
N GLU A 525 1.16 -19.37 -12.73
CA GLU A 525 1.43 -20.01 -14.01
C GLU A 525 0.36 -21.03 -14.37
N GLU A 526 -0.08 -21.86 -13.40
CA GLU A 526 -1.16 -22.81 -13.60
C GLU A 526 -2.48 -22.10 -13.91
N VAL A 527 -2.87 -21.10 -13.12
CA VAL A 527 -4.09 -20.32 -13.39
C VAL A 527 -4.04 -19.66 -14.75
N ALA A 528 -2.89 -19.08 -15.11
CA ALA A 528 -2.70 -18.45 -16.41
C ALA A 528 -2.83 -19.45 -17.56
N SER A 529 -2.30 -20.65 -17.39
CA SER A 529 -2.43 -21.75 -18.36
C SER A 529 -3.89 -22.18 -18.55
N TYR A 530 -4.64 -22.38 -17.45
CA TYR A 530 -6.06 -22.75 -17.52
C TYR A 530 -6.92 -21.67 -18.20
N VAL A 531 -6.61 -20.40 -17.96
CA VAL A 531 -7.33 -19.27 -18.55
C VAL A 531 -6.78 -18.90 -19.95
N GLN A 532 -5.73 -19.59 -20.42
CA GLN A 532 -5.07 -19.39 -21.71
C GLN A 532 -4.53 -17.95 -21.91
N ILE A 533 -3.89 -17.41 -20.88
CA ILE A 533 -3.29 -16.06 -20.91
C ILE A 533 -1.87 -16.05 -20.35
N ASN A 534 -1.15 -14.95 -20.57
CA ASN A 534 0.16 -14.74 -19.96
C ASN A 534 0.01 -14.39 -18.46
N PRO A 535 0.84 -14.95 -17.53
CA PRO A 535 0.82 -14.59 -16.11
C PRO A 535 0.96 -13.08 -15.83
N ARG A 536 1.66 -12.33 -16.70
CA ARG A 536 1.77 -10.86 -16.60
C ARG A 536 0.41 -10.17 -16.71
N THR A 537 -0.52 -10.74 -17.47
CA THR A 537 -1.88 -10.21 -17.63
C THR A 537 -2.65 -10.34 -16.30
N LEU A 538 -2.52 -11.46 -15.58
CA LEU A 538 -3.11 -11.62 -14.24
C LEU A 538 -2.59 -10.57 -13.26
N ASN A 539 -1.27 -10.33 -13.25
CA ASN A 539 -0.65 -9.29 -12.42
C ASN A 539 -1.11 -7.87 -12.78
N TYR A 540 -1.19 -7.57 -14.09
CA TYR A 540 -1.64 -6.26 -14.57
C TYR A 540 -3.06 -5.94 -14.10
N HIS A 541 -3.94 -6.96 -14.05
CA HIS A 541 -5.30 -6.83 -13.56
C HIS A 541 -5.45 -7.03 -12.04
N ASN A 542 -4.36 -7.22 -11.30
CA ASN A 542 -4.31 -7.41 -9.84
C ASN A 542 -5.11 -8.65 -9.35
N ILE A 543 -5.20 -9.68 -10.20
CA ILE A 543 -5.89 -10.95 -9.90
C ILE A 543 -5.02 -11.87 -9.02
N ASN A 544 -3.71 -11.63 -8.98
CA ASN A 544 -2.77 -12.29 -8.07
C ASN A 544 -3.21 -12.24 -6.59
N LYS A 545 -3.94 -11.20 -6.18
CA LYS A 545 -4.49 -11.08 -4.83
C LYS A 545 -5.52 -12.16 -4.52
N ALA A 546 -6.41 -12.48 -5.48
CA ALA A 546 -7.41 -13.54 -5.31
C ALA A 546 -6.76 -14.93 -5.24
N ILE A 547 -5.71 -15.16 -6.03
CA ILE A 547 -4.93 -16.41 -5.98
C ILE A 547 -4.23 -16.55 -4.61
N GLN A 548 -3.64 -15.47 -4.09
CA GLN A 548 -3.03 -15.46 -2.76
C GLN A 548 -4.05 -15.73 -1.65
N GLU A 549 -5.21 -15.07 -1.70
CA GLU A 549 -6.30 -15.28 -0.74
C GLU A 549 -6.78 -16.73 -0.75
N HIS A 550 -6.97 -17.33 -1.93
CA HIS A 550 -7.31 -18.75 -2.07
C HIS A 550 -6.25 -19.67 -1.45
N ASN A 551 -4.96 -19.44 -1.73
CA ASN A 551 -3.88 -20.24 -1.15
C ASN A 551 -3.75 -20.04 0.37
N ASP A 552 -4.06 -18.86 0.90
CA ASP A 552 -4.10 -18.59 2.33
C ASP A 552 -5.26 -19.33 3.02
N GLU A 553 -6.45 -19.34 2.41
CA GLU A 553 -7.61 -20.11 2.90
C GLU A 553 -7.32 -21.60 2.91
N LYS A 554 -6.71 -22.12 1.84
CA LYS A 554 -6.30 -23.52 1.73
C LYS A 554 -5.26 -23.91 2.77
N ARG A 555 -4.22 -23.08 2.97
CA ARG A 555 -3.21 -23.29 4.03
C ARG A 555 -3.84 -23.32 5.42
N LYS A 556 -4.83 -22.46 5.70
CA LYS A 556 -5.58 -22.50 6.96
C LYS A 556 -6.39 -23.79 7.11
N ALA A 557 -7.07 -24.22 6.06
CA ALA A 557 -7.85 -25.47 6.08
C ALA A 557 -6.95 -26.69 6.35
N LEU A 558 -5.84 -26.83 5.61
CA LEU A 558 -4.85 -27.89 5.82
C LEU A 558 -4.23 -27.83 7.22
N SER A 559 -3.90 -26.62 7.70
CA SER A 559 -3.37 -26.44 9.05
C SER A 559 -4.36 -26.87 10.13
N ASN A 560 -5.66 -26.60 9.96
CA ASN A 560 -6.72 -27.05 10.88
C ASN A 560 -6.90 -28.57 10.86
N ILE A 561 -6.82 -29.21 9.69
CA ILE A 561 -6.87 -30.68 9.56
C ILE A 561 -5.70 -31.29 10.32
N GLU A 562 -4.47 -30.83 10.04
CA GLU A 562 -3.27 -31.29 10.74
C GLU A 562 -3.35 -31.02 12.26
N GLU A 563 -3.87 -29.86 12.68
CA GLU A 563 -4.08 -29.55 14.10
C GLU A 563 -5.00 -30.59 14.77
N ASN A 564 -6.08 -30.98 14.09
CA ASN A 564 -7.04 -31.96 14.59
C ASN A 564 -6.44 -33.37 14.65
N GLU A 565 -5.66 -33.77 13.63
CA GLU A 565 -4.95 -35.05 13.62
C GLU A 565 -3.93 -35.13 14.77
N ILE A 566 -3.15 -34.07 14.98
CA ILE A 566 -2.20 -34.00 16.10
C ILE A 566 -2.95 -34.10 17.43
N LYS A 567 -4.06 -33.37 17.62
CA LYS A 567 -4.88 -33.46 18.83
C LYS A 567 -5.42 -34.88 19.05
N LYS A 568 -5.90 -35.54 17.99
CA LYS A 568 -6.41 -36.92 18.04
C LYS A 568 -5.30 -37.89 18.44
N SER A 569 -4.13 -37.80 17.82
CA SER A 569 -2.96 -38.62 18.14
C SER A 569 -2.50 -38.43 19.60
N ILE A 570 -2.44 -37.17 20.09
CA ILE A 570 -2.12 -36.90 21.51
C ILE A 570 -3.16 -37.54 22.44
N LYS A 571 -4.46 -37.42 22.13
CA LYS A 571 -5.52 -38.03 22.96
C LYS A 571 -5.40 -39.55 23.03
N VAL A 572 -5.13 -40.21 21.89
CA VAL A 572 -4.90 -41.66 21.83
C VAL A 572 -3.70 -42.05 22.70
N PHE A 573 -2.58 -41.34 22.57
CA PHE A 573 -1.37 -41.59 23.36
C PHE A 573 -1.60 -41.44 24.86
N VAL A 574 -2.29 -40.37 25.28
CA VAL A 574 -2.63 -40.11 26.69
C VAL A 574 -3.56 -41.20 27.22
N GLY A 575 -4.52 -41.66 26.42
CA GLY A 575 -5.42 -42.76 26.80
C GLY A 575 -4.67 -44.08 27.02
N LEU A 576 -3.70 -44.42 26.15
CA LEU A 576 -2.88 -45.62 26.29
C LEU A 576 -2.02 -45.59 27.56
N LYS A 577 -1.34 -44.47 27.83
CA LYS A 577 -0.49 -44.32 29.02
C LYS A 577 -1.26 -44.14 30.32
N GLY A 578 -2.48 -43.61 30.26
CA GLY A 578 -3.38 -43.53 31.40
C GLY A 578 -3.73 -44.90 31.98
N LYS A 579 -3.88 -45.93 31.14
CA LYS A 579 -4.19 -47.31 31.56
C LYS A 579 -3.03 -48.00 32.27
N SER A 580 -1.78 -47.73 31.87
CA SER A 580 -0.60 -48.33 32.49
C SER A 580 -0.07 -47.58 33.72
N GLN A 581 -0.74 -46.48 34.12
CA GLN A 581 -0.29 -45.60 35.20
C GLN A 581 1.17 -45.11 35.05
N GLU A 582 1.66 -45.04 33.81
CA GLU A 582 3.02 -44.58 33.53
C GLU A 582 3.10 -43.05 33.39
N GLN A 583 4.27 -42.50 33.75
CA GLN A 583 4.49 -41.06 33.68
C GLN A 583 4.66 -40.64 32.22
N ILE A 584 3.87 -39.66 31.80
CA ILE A 584 3.94 -39.11 30.46
C ILE A 584 5.02 -38.03 30.40
N PHE A 585 6.06 -38.26 29.60
CA PHE A 585 7.08 -37.27 29.31
C PHE A 585 6.79 -36.52 28.01
N VAL A 586 7.05 -35.21 28.01
CA VAL A 586 6.90 -34.33 26.83
C VAL A 586 7.62 -34.88 25.59
N LYS A 587 8.83 -35.45 25.77
CA LYS A 587 9.61 -36.05 24.67
C LYS A 587 8.88 -37.24 24.02
N GLN A 588 8.14 -38.03 24.79
CA GLN A 588 7.40 -39.19 24.27
C GLN A 588 6.21 -38.75 23.42
N ILE A 589 5.49 -37.70 23.86
CA ILE A 589 4.38 -37.15 23.07
C ILE A 589 4.89 -36.66 21.71
N TYR A 590 6.01 -35.90 21.68
CA TYR A 590 6.61 -35.45 20.42
C TYR A 590 7.07 -36.59 19.52
N LYS A 591 7.67 -37.64 20.11
CA LYS A 591 8.06 -38.85 19.38
C LYS A 591 6.84 -39.55 18.79
N HIS A 592 5.74 -39.65 19.53
CA HIS A 592 4.52 -40.32 19.08
C HIS A 592 3.82 -39.59 17.93
N ILE A 593 3.71 -38.27 18.00
CA ILE A 593 3.09 -37.47 16.91
C ILE A 593 4.00 -37.29 15.69
N GLY A 594 5.27 -37.72 15.76
CA GLY A 594 6.23 -37.57 14.66
C GLY A 594 6.63 -36.12 14.36
N LYS A 595 6.50 -35.19 15.32
CA LYS A 595 6.78 -33.75 15.11
C LYS A 595 7.73 -33.21 16.16
N THR A 596 8.61 -32.31 15.73
CA THR A 596 9.59 -31.68 16.64
C THR A 596 8.92 -30.64 17.55
N PRO A 597 9.47 -30.38 18.75
CA PRO A 597 8.96 -29.34 19.64
C PRO A 597 8.97 -27.94 19.02
N LYS A 598 9.99 -27.65 18.19
CA LYS A 598 10.14 -26.37 17.50
C LYS A 598 9.01 -26.17 16.47
N TYR A 599 8.69 -27.21 15.71
CA TYR A 599 7.59 -27.19 14.74
C TYR A 599 6.25 -26.90 15.44
N ILE A 600 5.88 -27.69 16.45
CA ILE A 600 4.62 -27.50 17.19
C ILE A 600 4.55 -26.13 17.86
N ARG A 601 5.66 -25.62 18.42
CA ARG A 601 5.67 -24.28 19.02
C ARG A 601 5.40 -23.17 18.02
N ASN A 602 5.94 -23.30 16.81
CA ASN A 602 5.85 -22.26 15.78
C ASN A 602 4.50 -22.29 15.06
N HIS A 603 3.98 -23.48 14.75
CA HIS A 603 2.76 -23.66 13.97
C HIS A 603 1.51 -23.83 14.85
N TYR A 604 1.63 -24.44 16.04
CA TYR A 604 0.49 -24.83 16.88
C TYR A 604 0.75 -24.50 18.38
N PRO A 605 0.87 -23.20 18.74
CA PRO A 605 1.26 -22.79 20.09
C PRO A 605 0.29 -23.26 21.19
N MET A 606 -0.99 -23.46 20.86
CA MET A 606 -1.97 -24.00 21.80
C MET A 606 -1.76 -25.49 22.06
N ILE A 607 -1.43 -26.28 21.03
CA ILE A 607 -1.01 -27.69 21.20
C ILE A 607 0.28 -27.77 22.03
N TYR A 608 1.25 -26.90 21.77
CA TYR A 608 2.49 -26.85 22.56
C TYR A 608 2.23 -26.69 24.07
N LYS A 609 1.32 -25.76 24.42
CA LYS A 609 0.87 -25.55 25.81
C LYS A 609 0.10 -26.75 26.34
N TYR A 610 -0.77 -27.35 25.53
CA TYR A 610 -1.54 -28.54 25.90
C TYR A 610 -0.63 -29.73 26.22
N ILE A 611 0.38 -30.03 25.39
CA ILE A 611 1.38 -31.08 25.65
C ILE A 611 2.08 -30.86 26.99
N SER A 612 2.47 -29.61 27.27
CA SER A 612 3.13 -29.25 28.53
C SER A 612 2.20 -29.42 29.74
N LYS A 613 0.92 -29.09 29.59
CA LYS A 613 -0.13 -29.28 30.61
C LYS A 613 -0.35 -30.77 30.90
N VAL A 614 -0.56 -31.58 29.88
CA VAL A 614 -0.76 -33.03 29.98
C VAL A 614 0.41 -33.71 30.70
N ALA A 615 1.66 -33.40 30.33
CA ALA A 615 2.83 -33.97 30.99
C ALA A 615 2.97 -33.54 32.46
N LYS A 616 2.59 -32.29 32.78
CA LYS A 616 2.58 -31.78 34.16
C LYS A 616 1.52 -32.49 35.01
N GLU A 617 0.31 -32.64 34.47
CA GLU A 617 -0.80 -33.35 35.15
C GLU A 617 -0.47 -34.83 35.37
N SER A 618 0.10 -35.51 34.37
CA SER A 618 0.56 -36.90 34.52
C SER A 618 1.66 -37.02 35.58
N LYS A 619 2.62 -36.09 35.62
CA LYS A 619 3.65 -36.07 36.66
C LYS A 619 3.06 -35.92 38.07
N GLU A 620 2.04 -35.07 38.24
CA GLU A 620 1.39 -34.89 39.54
C GLU A 620 0.60 -36.13 39.95
N LYS A 621 -0.16 -36.74 39.02
CA LYS A 621 -0.83 -38.03 39.27
C LYS A 621 0.13 -39.13 39.67
N GLN A 622 1.28 -39.24 38.99
CA GLN A 622 2.34 -40.19 39.34
C GLN A 622 2.89 -39.96 40.74
N ARG A 623 3.02 -38.68 41.14
CA ARG A 623 3.53 -38.30 42.45
C ARG A 623 2.56 -38.74 43.56
N VAL A 624 1.27 -38.47 43.39
CA VAL A 624 0.23 -38.91 44.32
C VAL A 624 0.24 -40.44 44.43
N PHE A 625 0.21 -41.15 43.29
CA PHE A 625 0.23 -42.61 43.25
C PHE A 625 1.48 -43.20 43.94
N LYS A 626 2.67 -42.67 43.65
CA LYS A 626 3.92 -43.11 44.30
C LYS A 626 3.94 -42.80 45.80
N SER A 627 3.35 -41.68 46.23
CA SER A 627 3.25 -41.31 47.64
C SER A 627 2.31 -42.26 48.39
N GLN A 628 1.20 -42.65 47.76
CA GLN A 628 0.27 -43.62 48.33
C GLN A 628 0.90 -45.00 48.45
N LYS A 629 1.55 -45.49 47.38
CA LYS A 629 2.30 -46.75 47.40
C LYS A 629 3.42 -46.76 48.45
N LEU A 630 4.10 -45.63 48.64
CA LEU A 630 5.10 -45.46 49.69
C LEU A 630 4.48 -45.57 51.08
N LYS A 631 3.33 -44.93 51.32
CA LYS A 631 2.57 -45.04 52.57
C LYS A 631 2.17 -46.50 52.83
N GLU A 632 1.64 -47.19 51.83
CA GLU A 632 1.29 -48.62 51.91
C GLU A 632 2.49 -49.50 52.29
N VAL A 633 3.67 -49.25 51.71
CA VAL A 633 4.91 -49.98 52.07
C VAL A 633 5.35 -49.68 53.50
N ILE A 634 5.26 -48.43 53.96
CA ILE A 634 5.60 -48.06 55.34
C ILE A 634 4.68 -48.79 56.32
N ILE A 635 3.36 -48.77 56.08
CA ILE A 635 2.37 -49.48 56.89
C ILE A 635 2.68 -50.98 56.91
N TYR A 636 2.98 -51.58 55.75
CA TYR A 636 3.33 -52.99 55.65
C TYR A 636 4.57 -53.35 56.47
N LEU A 637 5.66 -52.58 56.34
CA LEU A 637 6.90 -52.80 57.09
C LEU A 637 6.64 -52.71 58.60
N TYR A 638 5.93 -51.67 59.03
CA TYR A 638 5.63 -51.42 60.43
C TYR A 638 4.76 -52.54 61.04
N THR A 639 3.65 -52.90 60.38
CA THR A 639 2.71 -53.94 60.86
C THR A 639 3.31 -55.35 60.91
N ASN A 640 4.38 -55.62 60.14
CA ASN A 640 5.09 -56.90 60.16
C ASN A 640 6.35 -56.88 61.07
N ASN A 641 6.50 -55.86 61.93
CA ASN A 641 7.66 -55.67 62.81
C ASN A 641 9.01 -55.63 62.06
N LEU A 642 9.01 -55.13 60.82
CA LEU A 642 10.23 -54.91 60.03
C LEU A 642 10.71 -53.46 60.23
N GLU A 643 12.03 -53.26 60.19
CA GLU A 643 12.62 -51.93 60.35
C GLU A 643 12.23 -51.00 59.20
N VAL A 644 11.64 -49.84 59.50
CA VAL A 644 11.23 -48.84 58.50
C VAL A 644 12.43 -47.95 58.14
N ASN A 645 13.38 -48.52 57.39
CA ASN A 645 14.57 -47.84 56.88
C ASN A 645 14.53 -47.70 55.34
N PHE A 646 15.46 -46.92 54.77
CA PHE A 646 15.45 -46.65 53.32
C PHE A 646 15.74 -47.90 52.49
N GLU A 647 16.51 -48.84 53.02
CA GLU A 647 16.86 -50.11 52.39
C GLU A 647 15.62 -50.98 52.20
N ASN A 648 14.83 -51.16 53.26
CA ASN A 648 13.60 -51.94 53.22
C ASN A 648 12.54 -51.26 52.36
N ILE A 649 12.33 -49.94 52.49
CA ILE A 649 11.38 -49.23 51.61
C ILE A 649 11.80 -49.37 50.14
N ALA A 650 13.09 -49.28 49.83
CA ALA A 650 13.59 -49.43 48.46
C ALA A 650 13.34 -50.83 47.91
N LEU A 651 13.61 -51.86 48.73
CA LEU A 651 13.35 -53.25 48.40
C LEU A 651 11.88 -53.49 48.05
N TYR A 652 10.95 -53.09 48.94
CA TYR A 652 9.52 -53.33 48.77
C TYR A 652 8.86 -52.44 47.71
N MET A 653 9.41 -51.25 47.44
CA MET A 653 8.99 -50.42 46.30
C MET A 653 9.59 -50.87 44.97
N ASN A 654 10.55 -51.82 44.99
CA ASN A 654 11.37 -52.24 43.85
C ASN A 654 12.06 -51.06 43.16
N VAL A 655 12.75 -50.23 43.95
CA VAL A 655 13.56 -49.10 43.50
C VAL A 655 14.93 -49.15 44.17
N SER A 656 15.91 -48.41 43.66
CA SER A 656 17.21 -48.34 44.34
C SER A 656 17.13 -47.48 45.60
N VAL A 657 17.93 -47.81 46.62
CA VAL A 657 18.08 -47.01 47.85
C VAL A 657 18.42 -45.56 47.53
N TRP A 658 19.31 -45.36 46.54
CA TRP A 658 19.67 -44.03 46.04
C TRP A 658 18.47 -43.23 45.50
N TYR A 659 17.52 -43.89 44.83
CA TYR A 659 16.33 -43.23 44.30
C TYR A 659 15.46 -42.64 45.44
N ILE A 660 15.34 -43.38 46.54
CA ILE A 660 14.65 -42.97 47.75
C ILE A 660 15.39 -41.84 48.47
N SER A 661 16.71 -41.98 48.65
CA SER A 661 17.54 -41.04 49.41
C SER A 661 17.86 -39.74 48.65
N SER A 662 17.58 -39.65 47.36
CA SER A 662 17.94 -38.49 46.51
C SER A 662 17.28 -37.14 46.86
N TYR A 663 16.44 -37.05 47.89
CA TYR A 663 15.71 -35.83 48.35
C TYR A 663 14.99 -35.05 47.24
N ARG A 664 14.69 -35.68 46.10
CA ARG A 664 14.09 -35.04 44.92
C ARG A 664 12.76 -35.71 44.56
N GLY A 665 11.80 -34.89 44.15
CA GLY A 665 10.52 -35.40 43.62
C GLY A 665 9.58 -35.89 44.72
N VAL A 666 9.12 -37.14 44.59
CA VAL A 666 8.11 -37.74 45.48
C VAL A 666 8.65 -37.99 46.89
N PHE A 667 9.93 -38.33 47.02
CA PHE A 667 10.57 -38.66 48.30
C PHE A 667 11.14 -37.43 49.04
N LYS A 668 10.86 -36.22 48.54
CA LYS A 668 11.21 -35.01 49.28
C LYS A 668 10.31 -34.93 50.51
N GLY A 669 10.91 -35.06 51.70
CA GLY A 669 10.17 -35.14 52.97
C GLY A 669 9.80 -36.57 53.36
N ILE A 670 10.44 -37.60 52.80
CA ILE A 670 10.15 -38.99 53.14
C ILE A 670 10.23 -39.28 54.64
N GLY A 671 11.22 -38.70 55.35
CA GLY A 671 11.34 -38.90 56.80
C GLY A 671 10.16 -38.31 57.59
N GLU A 672 9.59 -37.20 57.11
CA GLU A 672 8.38 -36.61 57.69
C GLU A 672 7.18 -37.52 57.43
N LEU A 673 7.03 -38.03 56.20
CA LEU A 673 5.97 -38.97 55.84
C LEU A 673 6.04 -40.28 56.64
N ILE A 674 7.24 -40.84 56.83
CA ILE A 674 7.47 -42.03 57.67
C ILE A 674 6.97 -41.75 59.08
N ARG A 675 7.44 -40.66 59.69
CA ARG A 675 7.06 -40.28 61.06
C ARG A 675 5.56 -40.11 61.20
N THR A 676 4.94 -39.28 60.35
CA THR A 676 3.47 -39.05 60.41
C THR A 676 2.67 -40.32 60.17
N THR A 677 3.14 -41.24 59.33
CA THR A 677 2.43 -42.50 59.07
C THR A 677 2.53 -43.45 60.27
N ILE A 678 3.68 -43.50 60.93
CA ILE A 678 3.87 -44.30 62.16
C ILE A 678 3.06 -43.71 63.32
N ASP A 679 3.13 -42.39 63.52
CA ASP A 679 2.36 -41.69 64.55
C ASP A 679 0.85 -41.93 64.37
N GLU A 680 0.35 -41.95 63.13
CA GLU A 680 -1.05 -42.31 62.81
C GLU A 680 -1.37 -43.76 63.22
N LEU A 681 -0.51 -44.73 62.91
CA LEU A 681 -0.71 -46.15 63.26
C LEU A 681 -0.59 -46.45 64.76
N GLU A 682 0.20 -45.69 65.50
CA GLU A 682 0.32 -45.82 66.96
C GLU A 682 -0.87 -45.20 67.70
N SER A 683 -1.58 -44.27 67.04
CA SER A 683 -2.76 -43.60 67.61
C SER A 683 -4.07 -44.35 67.40
N GLU A 684 -4.10 -45.28 66.44
CA GLU A 684 -5.19 -46.22 66.17
C GLU A 684 -5.03 -47.48 67.04
#